data_AF-A0A7L1PCZ2-F1
#
_entry.id   AF-A0A7L1PCZ2-F1
#
_cell.length_a   1.000
_cell.length_b   1.000
_cell.length_c   1.000
_cell.angle_alpha   90.00
_cell.angle_beta   90.00
_cell.angle_gamma   90.00
#
_symmetry.space_group_name_H-M   'P 1'
#
loop_
_entity.id
_entity.type
_entity.pdbx_description
1 polymer ?
#
loop_
_entity_poly.entity_id
_entity_poly.type
_entity_poly.pdbx_seq_one_letter_code
_entity_poly.pdbx_strand_id
1 'polypeptide(L)'
;PPRMVAEPGTSEVRRQHRFDQGSLERYLSSHLPGFPRQPAGALAVRQYSSGQSNPTFYLQKGGQAFVLRKKPHGPLLPGAHKVDREYHVQKALFSAGFPVPEPLLYCSDTSIIGTEFYVMQHVQGRIFRDISLPEVGPAERSALYLAMIETLALLHSFDLQSLGLQGYGRGPGYCKRQVSTWKKQYDAAAHTDIPAMNKLAEWLANNLPPDDKEESLIHGDFRIDNIIFHPTEARVLAVLDWELSTTGHPLADLAYATQFYFWPTSIKDLGQGSILGFKGIIETPSFEELVSIYCRCRRITTTLSNFNFFLALSYFKMAAIAQGIYARYLIGNASAENSHEFAKIVKPLAERGLELSKRSSFSSTQHSISGELFHQSRKGQEILLKVRQFMKQHIYPAEKEIVNYYTERRNTEDKWKKPPLLERLKELAKAEGLWNLFLPDVSGLSQLDYALIAEETGRCLIAPEVFNCHAPDTGNMEVLHMYGTEEQKKEWLEPLLEGKISSCFCMTEPDVASSDATNMQCTIERDGNSYVINGKKWWSSGAGNPNCKVAIVMGKTKNSSASRYKQHSMIIVPMDTPGLKLIRPLSVFGYMDEIHGGHFEIHFSDVRVPVSNIILGEGRGFEIAQGRLGPGRIHHCMRSLGAAEAALEILCQRAAQRETFGKKLYQHEVVAHWIAECRLSIEQARLLTLQTAHKIDTLGNRRARKEVAMTKVVVPRAVLKVIDCAVQVCGGAGVSQDFPLAFMFAYIRTLRLADGPDEVHLSTIARWELLDQSKKLTAKI
;
A
#
# COMPACT_ATOMS: atom_id res chain seq x y z
N PRO A 1 56.52 -3.69 12.89
CA PRO A 1 55.28 -3.56 13.70
C PRO A 1 54.07 -3.31 12.78
N PRO A 2 53.12 -4.26 12.66
CA PRO A 2 51.94 -4.01 11.85
C PRO A 2 51.17 -2.84 12.48
N ARG A 3 50.96 -1.77 11.71
CA ARG A 3 50.16 -0.60 12.11
C ARG A 3 48.77 -1.10 12.50
N MET A 4 48.35 -0.88 13.75
CA MET A 4 46.96 -1.04 14.19
C MET A 4 46.06 -0.28 13.21
N VAL A 5 45.18 -0.98 12.50
CA VAL A 5 44.08 -0.34 11.78
C VAL A 5 43.18 0.26 12.85
N ALA A 6 43.09 1.58 12.92
CA ALA A 6 42.29 2.25 13.93
C ALA A 6 40.80 1.97 13.68
N GLU A 7 40.08 1.56 14.72
CA GLU A 7 38.63 1.36 14.67
C GLU A 7 37.95 2.66 14.18
N PRO A 8 37.12 2.60 13.11
CA PRO A 8 36.45 3.78 12.57
C PRO A 8 35.64 4.54 13.62
N GLY A 9 35.68 5.87 13.57
CA GLY A 9 34.95 6.72 14.52
C GLY A 9 35.55 6.80 15.93
N THR A 10 36.77 6.29 16.15
CA THR A 10 37.49 6.41 17.42
C THR A 10 38.65 7.39 17.38
N SER A 11 38.85 8.16 18.45
CA SER A 11 39.99 9.05 18.66
C SER A 11 40.83 8.60 19.87
N GLU A 12 41.94 9.29 20.11
CA GLU A 12 42.63 9.20 21.40
C GLU A 12 41.68 9.59 22.54
N VAL A 13 41.87 9.01 23.73
CA VAL A 13 41.04 9.28 24.90
C VAL A 13 41.19 10.75 25.31
N ARG A 14 40.07 11.49 25.29
CA ARG A 14 40.04 12.91 25.63
C ARG A 14 40.47 13.11 27.08
N ARG A 15 41.18 14.21 27.36
CA ARG A 15 41.81 14.48 28.66
C ARG A 15 40.86 14.33 29.85
N GLN A 16 39.64 14.84 29.74
CA GLN A 16 38.61 14.77 30.81
C GLN A 16 38.04 13.36 31.06
N HIS A 17 38.28 12.41 30.15
CA HIS A 17 37.74 11.05 30.19
C HIS A 17 38.82 10.00 30.43
N ARG A 18 40.08 10.40 30.65
CA ARG A 18 41.18 9.49 30.95
C ARG A 18 40.96 8.79 32.29
N PHE A 19 41.32 7.52 32.34
CA PHE A 19 41.28 6.67 33.52
C PHE A 19 42.50 5.74 33.54
N ASP A 20 42.74 5.07 34.67
CA ASP A 20 43.86 4.13 34.83
C ASP A 20 43.63 2.86 34.00
N GLN A 21 44.30 2.79 32.84
CA GLN A 21 44.21 1.66 31.93
C GLN A 21 44.85 0.38 32.50
N GLY A 22 45.88 0.50 33.35
CA GLY A 22 46.54 -0.65 33.97
C GLY A 22 45.68 -1.28 35.06
N SER A 23 44.95 -0.48 35.83
CA SER A 23 43.95 -0.96 36.78
C SER A 23 42.77 -1.62 36.08
N LEU A 24 42.27 -1.03 34.98
CA LEU A 24 41.26 -1.68 34.14
C LEU A 24 41.74 -3.03 33.60
N GLU A 25 42.93 -3.07 33.01
CA GLU A 25 43.46 -4.30 32.40
C GLU A 25 43.61 -5.45 33.41
N ARG A 26 44.11 -5.16 34.62
CA ARG A 26 44.19 -6.14 35.72
C ARG A 26 42.81 -6.64 36.12
N TYR A 27 41.85 -5.72 36.25
CA TYR A 27 40.48 -6.08 36.63
C TYR A 27 39.82 -6.98 35.58
N LEU A 28 39.89 -6.61 34.30
CA LEU A 28 39.30 -7.39 33.19
C LEU A 28 39.96 -8.76 33.04
N SER A 29 41.28 -8.87 33.21
CA SER A 29 41.99 -10.15 33.11
C SER A 29 41.55 -11.18 34.15
N SER A 30 41.05 -10.72 35.30
CA SER A 30 40.56 -11.56 36.39
C SER A 30 39.06 -11.84 36.31
N HIS A 31 38.26 -10.89 35.81
CA HIS A 31 36.79 -10.93 35.95
C HIS A 31 36.01 -11.05 34.64
N LEU A 32 36.60 -10.70 33.48
CA LEU A 32 35.91 -10.78 32.19
C LEU A 32 36.20 -12.14 31.52
N PRO A 33 35.20 -13.03 31.37
CA PRO A 33 35.40 -14.32 30.70
C PRO A 33 35.91 -14.13 29.27
N GLY A 34 36.90 -14.93 28.87
CA GLY A 34 37.50 -14.86 27.53
C GLY A 34 38.54 -13.75 27.31
N PHE A 35 38.71 -12.83 28.27
CA PHE A 35 39.71 -11.76 28.15
C PHE A 35 41.16 -12.30 28.20
N PRO A 36 42.06 -11.91 27.28
CA PRO A 36 43.42 -12.45 27.24
C PRO A 36 44.25 -12.19 28.52
N ARG A 37 44.66 -13.27 29.19
CA ARG A 37 45.64 -13.25 30.29
C ARG A 37 47.06 -13.12 29.69
N GLN A 38 47.95 -12.33 30.30
CA GLN A 38 49.26 -11.93 29.73
C GLN A 38 50.10 -13.11 29.17
N PRO A 39 50.93 -12.90 28.10
CA PRO A 39 51.40 -11.63 27.52
C PRO A 39 50.88 -11.37 26.09
N ALA A 40 49.57 -11.19 25.89
CA ALA A 40 48.95 -10.95 24.57
C ALA A 40 49.01 -9.49 24.06
N GLY A 41 50.05 -8.72 24.44
CA GLY A 41 50.18 -7.28 24.17
C GLY A 41 49.42 -6.39 25.17
N ALA A 42 49.80 -5.10 25.22
CA ALA A 42 49.17 -4.11 26.10
C ALA A 42 47.73 -3.80 25.66
N LEU A 43 46.84 -3.48 26.61
CA LEU A 43 45.47 -3.06 26.33
C LEU A 43 45.47 -1.73 25.53
N ALA A 44 44.97 -1.76 24.30
CA ALA A 44 44.75 -0.56 23.52
C ALA A 44 43.36 0.02 23.86
N VAL A 45 43.32 1.31 24.21
CA VAL A 45 42.09 2.03 24.54
C VAL A 45 41.93 3.24 23.63
N ARG A 46 40.77 3.33 22.97
CA ARG A 46 40.38 4.48 22.14
C ARG A 46 38.97 4.93 22.53
N GLN A 47 38.62 6.19 22.25
CA GLN A 47 37.31 6.74 22.60
C GLN A 47 36.46 6.96 21.36
N TYR A 48 35.18 6.56 21.36
CA TYR A 48 34.27 6.86 20.26
C TYR A 48 33.92 8.36 20.22
N SER A 49 33.71 8.90 19.02
CA SER A 49 33.25 10.27 18.80
C SER A 49 31.78 10.48 19.18
N SER A 50 30.97 9.42 19.17
CA SER A 50 29.57 9.38 19.64
C SER A 50 29.49 8.90 21.11
N GLY A 51 28.27 8.82 21.68
CA GLY A 51 28.09 8.39 23.08
C GLY A 51 28.62 9.42 24.09
N GLN A 52 28.27 10.70 23.88
CA GLN A 52 28.77 11.80 24.73
C GLN A 52 28.14 11.81 26.12
N SER A 53 26.92 11.27 26.27
CA SER A 53 26.24 11.21 27.56
C SER A 53 26.94 10.25 28.52
N ASN A 54 27.12 8.98 28.14
CA ASN A 54 27.95 8.02 28.85
C ASN A 54 29.18 7.67 28.00
N PRO A 55 30.38 8.20 28.36
CA PRO A 55 31.60 8.01 27.58
C PRO A 55 31.83 6.54 27.19
N THR A 56 31.99 6.31 25.89
CA THR A 56 32.12 4.97 25.30
C THR A 56 33.51 4.78 24.67
N PHE A 57 34.15 3.65 24.93
CA PHE A 57 35.53 3.34 24.59
C PHE A 57 35.64 2.01 23.87
N TYR A 58 36.47 1.98 22.83
CA TYR A 58 36.92 0.77 22.17
C TYR A 58 38.14 0.21 22.93
N LEU A 59 38.07 -1.06 23.29
CA LEU A 59 39.12 -1.82 23.95
C LEU A 59 39.61 -2.92 23.02
N GLN A 60 40.92 -3.07 22.85
CA GLN A 60 41.51 -4.16 22.08
C GLN A 60 42.69 -4.80 22.81
N LYS A 61 42.68 -6.12 22.93
CA LYS A 61 43.79 -6.89 23.50
C LYS A 61 43.82 -8.30 22.91
N GLY A 62 45.00 -8.81 22.57
CA GLY A 62 45.17 -10.18 22.06
C GLY A 62 44.31 -10.53 20.83
N GLY A 63 44.02 -9.55 19.97
CA GLY A 63 43.15 -9.73 18.79
C GLY A 63 41.65 -9.69 19.08
N GLN A 64 41.22 -9.62 20.34
CA GLN A 64 39.81 -9.47 20.71
C GLN A 64 39.45 -7.99 20.94
N ALA A 65 38.21 -7.64 20.62
CA ALA A 65 37.67 -6.29 20.75
C ALA A 65 36.45 -6.25 21.68
N PHE A 66 36.38 -5.21 22.49
CA PHE A 66 35.29 -4.97 23.45
C PHE A 66 34.90 -3.48 23.45
N VAL A 67 33.71 -3.19 23.96
CA VAL A 67 33.27 -1.81 24.18
C VAL A 67 33.04 -1.60 25.67
N LEU A 68 33.66 -0.55 26.23
CA LEU A 68 33.44 -0.11 27.60
C LEU A 68 32.63 1.17 27.61
N ARG A 69 31.58 1.21 28.44
CA ARG A 69 30.76 2.40 28.65
C ARG A 69 30.77 2.74 30.13
N LYS A 70 31.11 3.98 30.47
CA LYS A 70 31.32 4.41 31.86
C LYS A 70 30.51 5.65 32.19
N LYS A 71 30.20 5.81 33.47
CA LYS A 71 29.54 7.01 33.99
C LYS A 71 30.49 8.23 33.94
N PRO A 72 30.04 9.42 33.53
CA PRO A 72 30.88 10.62 33.48
C PRO A 72 31.43 11.01 34.86
N HIS A 73 32.53 11.76 34.88
CA HIS A 73 33.07 12.32 36.12
C HIS A 73 32.41 13.67 36.43
N GLY A 74 32.34 14.03 37.73
CA GLY A 74 31.84 15.32 38.20
C GLY A 74 30.44 15.27 38.82
N PRO A 75 29.91 16.42 39.28
CA PRO A 75 28.55 16.50 39.81
C PRO A 75 27.52 16.25 38.70
N LEU A 76 26.72 15.19 38.84
CA LEU A 76 25.71 14.77 37.87
C LEU A 76 24.29 15.09 38.35
N LEU A 77 23.38 15.31 37.40
CA LEU A 77 21.96 15.47 37.71
C LEU A 77 21.37 14.19 38.35
N PRO A 78 20.53 14.30 39.38
CA PRO A 78 19.91 13.14 40.02
C PRO A 78 19.16 12.26 39.01
N GLY A 79 19.59 11.00 38.88
CA GLY A 79 18.96 10.01 38.01
C GLY A 79 19.45 9.98 36.56
N ALA A 80 20.38 10.85 36.17
CA ALA A 80 21.07 10.77 34.87
C ALA A 80 22.24 9.76 34.92
N HIS A 81 22.71 9.30 33.75
CA HIS A 81 23.92 8.48 33.60
C HIS A 81 23.93 7.17 34.39
N LYS A 82 22.78 6.50 34.48
CA LYS A 82 22.61 5.20 35.16
C LYS A 82 23.09 4.04 34.29
N VAL A 83 24.41 3.88 34.19
CA VAL A 83 25.04 2.81 33.40
C VAL A 83 24.73 1.40 33.94
N ASP A 84 24.43 1.27 35.23
CA ASP A 84 23.90 0.06 35.84
C ASP A 84 22.57 -0.35 35.20
N ARG A 85 21.66 0.61 35.04
CA ARG A 85 20.33 0.40 34.47
C ARG A 85 20.41 -0.01 33.00
N GLU A 86 21.30 0.62 32.23
CA GLU A 86 21.59 0.24 30.83
C GLU A 86 22.12 -1.20 30.72
N TYR A 87 23.01 -1.62 31.62
CA TYR A 87 23.53 -2.99 31.64
C TYR A 87 22.43 -4.02 31.93
N HIS A 88 21.57 -3.75 32.92
CA HIS A 88 20.50 -4.67 33.29
C HIS A 88 19.47 -4.88 32.16
N VAL A 89 19.03 -3.81 31.49
CA VAL A 89 18.05 -3.93 30.39
C VAL A 89 18.65 -4.66 29.19
N GLN A 90 19.91 -4.37 28.83
CA GLN A 90 20.60 -5.09 27.75
C GLN A 90 20.76 -6.57 28.10
N LYS A 91 21.04 -6.91 29.36
CA LYS A 91 21.21 -8.31 29.78
C LYS A 91 19.91 -9.09 29.66
N ALA A 92 18.79 -8.49 30.05
CA ALA A 92 17.47 -9.08 29.88
C ALA A 92 17.12 -9.29 28.39
N LEU A 93 17.36 -8.28 27.56
CA LEU A 93 17.09 -8.31 26.12
C LEU A 93 17.94 -9.34 25.38
N PHE A 94 19.25 -9.39 25.66
CA PHE A 94 20.15 -10.37 25.07
C PHE A 94 19.71 -11.79 25.40
N SER A 95 19.38 -12.04 26.67
CA SER A 95 18.90 -13.35 27.14
C SER A 95 17.57 -13.76 26.48
N ALA A 96 16.75 -12.79 26.08
CA ALA A 96 15.48 -13.00 25.37
C ALA A 96 15.64 -13.08 23.84
N GLY A 97 16.87 -13.01 23.31
CA GLY A 97 17.16 -13.11 21.88
C GLY A 97 16.91 -11.83 21.08
N PHE A 98 16.77 -10.69 21.75
CA PHE A 98 16.69 -9.40 21.08
C PHE A 98 18.10 -8.92 20.66
N PRO A 99 18.28 -8.33 19.45
CA PRO A 99 19.59 -7.92 18.97
C PRO A 99 20.13 -6.70 19.73
N VAL A 100 20.92 -6.95 20.76
CA VAL A 100 21.74 -5.96 21.49
C VAL A 100 23.16 -6.49 21.62
N PRO A 101 24.18 -5.62 21.81
CA PRO A 101 25.52 -6.09 22.14
C PRO A 101 25.47 -6.93 23.43
N GLU A 102 26.12 -8.08 23.45
CA GLU A 102 26.16 -8.92 24.64
C GLU A 102 26.79 -8.15 25.82
N PRO A 103 26.07 -7.94 26.94
CA PRO A 103 26.62 -7.29 28.12
C PRO A 103 27.44 -8.31 28.92
N LEU A 104 28.76 -8.11 28.96
CA LEU A 104 29.70 -9.12 29.45
C LEU A 104 30.04 -8.94 30.94
N LEU A 105 30.21 -7.70 31.40
CA LEU A 105 30.64 -7.41 32.77
C LEU A 105 30.16 -6.03 33.22
N TYR A 106 29.65 -5.92 34.44
CA TYR A 106 29.38 -4.64 35.11
C TYR A 106 30.23 -4.52 36.37
N CYS A 107 30.79 -3.33 36.61
CA CYS A 107 31.62 -3.00 37.76
C CYS A 107 31.06 -1.75 38.45
N SER A 108 30.54 -1.94 39.66
CA SER A 108 30.09 -0.85 40.54
C SER A 108 31.22 -0.27 41.39
N ASP A 109 32.38 -0.93 41.46
CA ASP A 109 33.53 -0.48 42.24
C ASP A 109 34.23 0.69 41.54
N THR A 110 34.00 1.90 42.04
CA THR A 110 34.57 3.13 41.49
C THR A 110 36.07 3.25 41.76
N SER A 111 36.67 2.43 42.63
CA SER A 111 38.12 2.46 42.88
C SER A 111 38.95 1.94 41.70
N ILE A 112 38.34 1.21 40.76
CA ILE A 112 39.05 0.58 39.64
C ILE A 112 39.45 1.61 38.57
N ILE A 113 38.51 2.43 38.09
CA ILE A 113 38.75 3.46 37.06
C ILE A 113 38.18 4.84 37.42
N GLY A 114 37.84 5.06 38.69
CA GLY A 114 37.28 6.32 39.20
C GLY A 114 35.78 6.52 38.96
N THR A 115 35.08 5.53 38.40
CA THR A 115 33.65 5.58 38.10
C THR A 115 33.10 4.18 37.81
N GLU A 116 31.78 4.01 37.87
CA GLU A 116 31.09 2.78 37.47
C GLU A 116 31.19 2.58 35.95
N PHE A 117 31.29 1.33 35.51
CA PHE A 117 31.35 0.99 34.09
C PHE A 117 30.79 -0.40 33.80
N TYR A 118 30.43 -0.62 32.54
CA TYR A 118 30.21 -1.97 32.03
C TYR A 118 30.98 -2.18 30.71
N VAL A 119 31.23 -3.45 30.42
CA VAL A 119 31.86 -3.93 29.19
C VAL A 119 30.85 -4.80 28.44
N MET A 120 30.77 -4.60 27.14
CA MET A 120 29.93 -5.36 26.22
C MET A 120 30.73 -5.81 25.00
N GLN A 121 30.16 -6.75 24.26
CA GLN A 121 30.70 -7.23 23.00
C GLN A 121 30.87 -6.07 22.00
N HIS A 122 31.99 -6.06 21.28
CA HIS A 122 32.13 -5.23 20.09
C HIS A 122 31.46 -5.92 18.92
N VAL A 123 30.35 -5.36 18.44
CA VAL A 123 29.58 -5.88 17.30
C VAL A 123 30.06 -5.17 16.03
N GLN A 124 30.63 -5.93 15.10
CA GLN A 124 31.13 -5.39 13.84
C GLN A 124 30.02 -5.38 12.77
N GLY A 125 29.74 -4.21 12.19
CA GLY A 125 28.70 -4.05 11.17
C GLY A 125 28.66 -2.65 10.57
N ARG A 126 27.58 -2.34 9.86
CA ARG A 126 27.32 -1.03 9.23
C ARG A 126 26.50 -0.15 10.15
N ILE A 127 26.93 1.09 10.35
CA ILE A 127 26.15 2.12 11.05
C ILE A 127 25.93 3.26 10.08
N PHE A 128 24.68 3.52 9.78
CA PHE A 128 24.28 4.58 8.85
C PHE A 128 24.00 5.87 9.62
N ARG A 129 24.90 6.85 9.50
CA ARG A 129 24.75 8.15 10.19
C ARG A 129 23.87 9.12 9.43
N ASP A 130 23.83 8.99 8.10
CA ASP A 130 22.90 9.74 7.26
C ASP A 130 21.62 8.93 7.10
N ILE A 131 20.49 9.51 7.52
CA ILE A 131 19.19 8.85 7.43
C ILE A 131 18.76 8.63 5.97
N SER A 132 19.26 9.41 5.01
CA SER A 132 18.93 9.23 3.59
C SER A 132 19.58 7.99 2.96
N LEU A 133 20.53 7.37 3.65
CA LEU A 133 21.22 6.14 3.21
C LEU A 133 21.75 6.27 1.75
N PRO A 134 22.55 7.32 1.43
CA PRO A 134 23.02 7.55 0.07
C PRO A 134 23.96 6.45 -0.44
N GLU A 135 24.62 5.72 0.45
CA GLU A 135 25.59 4.66 0.12
C GLU A 135 24.97 3.33 -0.36
N VAL A 136 23.65 3.17 -0.33
CA VAL A 136 22.97 1.92 -0.73
C VAL A 136 21.93 2.13 -1.83
N GLY A 137 21.65 1.06 -2.59
CA GLY A 137 20.61 1.07 -3.61
C GLY A 137 19.20 1.11 -3.02
N PRO A 138 18.18 1.52 -3.80
CA PRO A 138 16.79 1.59 -3.34
C PRO A 138 16.17 0.37 -2.66
N ALA A 139 16.37 -0.81 -3.24
CA ALA A 139 15.82 -2.05 -2.70
C ALA A 139 16.42 -2.38 -1.34
N GLU A 140 17.74 -2.19 -1.20
CA GLU A 140 18.45 -2.37 0.07
C GLU A 140 18.02 -1.32 1.10
N ARG A 141 17.90 -0.06 0.68
CA ARG A 141 17.40 1.03 1.54
C ARG A 141 16.03 0.70 2.12
N SER A 142 15.13 0.22 1.29
CA SER A 142 13.80 -0.23 1.72
C SER A 142 13.92 -1.36 2.74
N ALA A 143 14.69 -2.40 2.42
CA ALA A 143 14.90 -3.53 3.33
C ALA A 143 15.49 -3.12 4.70
N LEU A 144 16.43 -2.16 4.74
CA LEU A 144 17.00 -1.64 5.99
C LEU A 144 15.96 -0.95 6.87
N TYR A 145 15.09 -0.13 6.28
CA TYR A 145 14.00 0.52 6.99
C TYR A 145 12.94 -0.48 7.46
N LEU A 146 12.65 -1.52 6.68
CA LEU A 146 11.77 -2.60 7.12
C LEU A 146 12.35 -3.34 8.31
N ALA A 147 13.62 -3.76 8.23
CA ALA A 147 14.31 -4.45 9.32
C ALA A 147 14.37 -3.62 10.61
N MET A 148 14.55 -2.29 10.50
CA MET A 148 14.46 -1.36 11.63
C MET A 148 13.09 -1.42 12.30
N ILE A 149 12.00 -1.36 11.53
CA ILE A 149 10.63 -1.34 12.06
C ILE A 149 10.18 -2.70 12.59
N GLU A 150 10.58 -3.80 11.94
CA GLU A 150 10.36 -5.16 12.44
C GLU A 150 11.08 -5.37 13.78
N THR A 151 12.30 -4.87 13.91
CA THR A 151 13.06 -4.90 15.17
C THR A 151 12.37 -4.07 16.25
N LEU A 152 11.85 -2.88 15.92
CA LEU A 152 11.06 -2.09 16.87
C LEU A 152 9.79 -2.80 17.33
N ALA A 153 9.07 -3.44 16.40
CA ALA A 153 7.89 -4.22 16.73
C ALA A 153 8.23 -5.42 17.62
N LEU A 154 9.37 -6.08 17.40
CA LEU A 154 9.86 -7.15 18.26
C LEU A 154 10.14 -6.65 19.69
N LEU A 155 10.81 -5.50 19.84
CA LEU A 155 11.05 -4.89 21.16
C LEU A 155 9.75 -4.71 21.94
N HIS A 156 8.74 -4.14 21.30
CA HIS A 156 7.44 -3.90 21.92
C HIS A 156 6.57 -5.16 22.08
N SER A 157 7.03 -6.32 21.61
CA SER A 157 6.33 -7.59 21.78
C SER A 157 6.78 -8.36 23.02
N PHE A 158 7.87 -7.95 23.67
CA PHE A 158 8.29 -8.56 24.93
C PHE A 158 7.37 -8.16 26.09
N ASP A 159 7.05 -9.15 26.91
CA ASP A 159 6.38 -8.94 28.18
C ASP A 159 7.39 -8.58 29.27
N LEU A 160 7.12 -7.53 30.04
CA LEU A 160 8.02 -7.02 31.09
C LEU A 160 8.27 -8.06 32.19
N GLN A 161 7.27 -8.90 32.49
CA GLN A 161 7.43 -9.95 33.48
C GLN A 161 8.34 -11.06 32.97
N SER A 162 8.19 -11.47 31.70
CA SER A 162 9.08 -12.46 31.06
C SER A 162 10.54 -11.99 31.00
N LEU A 163 10.78 -10.68 30.89
CA LEU A 163 12.12 -10.08 30.91
C LEU A 163 12.69 -9.87 32.32
N GLY A 164 11.91 -10.11 33.38
CA GLY A 164 12.33 -9.79 34.76
C GLY A 164 12.52 -8.28 35.00
N LEU A 165 11.81 -7.44 34.24
CA LEU A 165 11.91 -5.98 34.28
C LEU A 165 10.70 -5.34 34.99
N GLN A 166 10.03 -6.06 35.89
CA GLN A 166 8.96 -5.46 36.70
C GLN A 166 9.52 -4.30 37.53
N GLY A 167 8.89 -3.13 37.45
CA GLY A 167 9.35 -1.93 38.16
C GLY A 167 10.55 -1.22 37.52
N TYR A 168 10.97 -1.62 36.31
CA TYR A 168 12.03 -0.91 35.57
C TYR A 168 11.69 0.57 35.27
N GLY A 169 10.40 0.87 35.06
CA GLY A 169 9.87 2.20 34.85
C GLY A 169 8.93 2.64 35.98
N ARG A 170 8.15 3.70 35.73
CA ARG A 170 7.26 4.33 36.74
C ARG A 170 5.78 3.93 36.60
N GLY A 171 5.47 2.86 35.87
CA GLY A 171 4.10 2.38 35.72
C GLY A 171 3.21 3.20 34.77
N PRO A 172 1.88 3.13 34.89
CA PRO A 172 0.92 3.78 33.98
C PRO A 172 1.01 5.31 34.01
N GLY A 173 0.51 6.00 32.99
CA GLY A 173 0.54 7.46 32.89
C GLY A 173 1.82 8.01 32.26
N TYR A 174 2.39 7.27 31.30
CA TYR A 174 3.64 7.63 30.63
C TYR A 174 3.51 8.95 29.88
N CYS A 175 2.47 9.11 29.07
CA CYS A 175 2.24 10.29 28.25
C CYS A 175 2.10 11.53 29.12
N LYS A 176 1.27 11.46 30.17
CA LYS A 176 1.11 12.56 31.13
C LYS A 176 2.44 12.98 31.77
N ARG A 177 3.27 12.01 32.17
CA ARG A 177 4.60 12.28 32.73
C ARG A 177 5.52 12.91 31.71
N GLN A 178 5.58 12.41 30.48
CA GLN A 178 6.42 12.98 29.42
C GLN A 178 6.06 14.44 29.16
N VAL A 179 4.78 14.77 29.01
CA VAL A 179 4.33 16.16 28.83
C VAL A 179 4.78 17.04 29.98
N SER A 180 4.57 16.62 31.23
CA SER A 180 4.97 17.39 32.41
C SER A 180 6.49 17.55 32.52
N THR A 181 7.25 16.49 32.27
CA THR A 181 8.72 16.51 32.36
C THR A 181 9.33 17.41 31.30
N TRP A 182 8.95 17.27 30.04
CA TRP A 182 9.50 18.09 28.95
C TRP A 182 9.06 19.55 29.07
N LYS A 183 7.84 19.82 29.55
CA LYS A 183 7.41 21.19 29.86
C LYS A 183 8.29 21.81 30.94
N LYS A 184 8.51 21.13 32.08
CA LYS A 184 9.37 21.63 33.15
C LYS A 184 10.80 21.89 32.68
N GLN A 185 11.36 20.99 31.86
CA GLN A 185 12.70 21.16 31.30
C GLN A 185 12.77 22.33 30.31
N TYR A 186 11.77 22.50 29.46
CA TYR A 186 11.69 23.63 28.56
C TYR A 186 11.55 24.95 29.34
N ASP A 187 10.61 25.04 30.28
CA ASP A 187 10.37 26.25 31.07
C ASP A 187 11.63 26.68 31.85
N ALA A 188 12.42 25.73 32.36
CA ALA A 188 13.68 26.00 33.05
C ALA A 188 14.82 26.47 32.12
N ALA A 189 14.76 26.14 30.83
CA ALA A 189 15.77 26.48 29.83
C ALA A 189 15.35 27.64 28.90
N ALA A 190 14.08 28.02 28.91
CA ALA A 190 13.52 29.06 28.06
C ALA A 190 14.06 30.44 28.47
N HIS A 191 14.54 31.20 27.50
CA HIS A 191 15.02 32.59 27.66
C HIS A 191 14.26 33.56 26.74
N THR A 192 13.45 33.05 25.83
CA THR A 192 12.55 33.78 24.93
C THR A 192 11.21 33.05 24.87
N ASP A 193 10.12 33.79 24.67
CA ASP A 193 8.80 33.18 24.50
C ASP A 193 8.65 32.59 23.09
N ILE A 194 8.20 31.33 23.03
CA ILE A 194 7.87 30.63 21.79
C ILE A 194 6.41 30.21 21.88
N PRO A 195 5.47 31.01 21.36
CA PRO A 195 4.03 30.76 21.49
C PRO A 195 3.60 29.37 20.99
N ALA A 196 4.27 28.84 19.96
CA ALA A 196 4.01 27.50 19.45
C ALA A 196 4.30 26.41 20.49
N MET A 197 5.36 26.56 21.28
CA MET A 197 5.74 25.60 22.33
C MET A 197 4.72 25.60 23.46
N ASN A 198 4.24 26.77 23.89
CA ASN A 198 3.22 26.89 24.93
C ASN A 198 1.89 26.26 24.49
N LYS A 199 1.43 26.57 23.28
CA LYS A 199 0.21 25.99 22.69
C LYS A 199 0.31 24.48 22.51
N LEU A 200 1.47 23.98 22.08
CA LEU A 200 1.73 22.56 21.94
C LEU A 200 1.69 21.84 23.29
N ALA A 201 2.33 22.41 24.31
CA ALA A 201 2.31 21.87 25.67
C ALA A 201 0.89 21.80 26.25
N GLU A 202 0.10 22.86 26.07
CA GLU A 202 -1.31 22.92 26.49
C GLU A 202 -2.16 21.89 25.75
N TRP A 203 -2.02 21.81 24.42
CA TRP A 203 -2.74 20.82 23.63
C TRP A 203 -2.41 19.39 24.08
N LEU A 204 -1.13 19.07 24.29
CA LEU A 204 -0.71 17.76 24.78
C LEU A 204 -1.26 17.46 26.17
N ALA A 205 -1.31 18.43 27.07
CA ALA A 205 -1.90 18.25 28.40
C ALA A 205 -3.42 17.96 28.34
N ASN A 206 -4.13 18.56 27.38
CA ASN A 206 -5.57 18.44 27.23
C ASN A 206 -6.03 17.26 26.35
N ASN A 207 -5.13 16.62 25.60
CA ASN A 207 -5.44 15.56 24.63
C ASN A 207 -4.70 14.24 24.92
N LEU A 208 -4.50 13.92 26.21
CA LEU A 208 -3.88 12.65 26.60
C LEU A 208 -4.65 11.44 26.06
N PRO A 209 -3.97 10.42 25.49
CA PRO A 209 -4.65 9.22 24.99
C PRO A 209 -5.44 8.49 26.10
N PRO A 210 -6.65 7.98 25.81
CA PRO A 210 -7.46 7.24 26.80
C PRO A 210 -6.81 5.95 27.28
N ASP A 211 -5.87 5.43 26.49
CA ASP A 211 -5.07 4.22 26.65
C ASP A 211 -3.65 4.48 27.20
N ASP A 212 -3.39 5.61 27.89
CA ASP A 212 -2.12 5.90 28.62
C ASP A 212 -1.84 4.94 29.81
N LYS A 213 -2.46 3.75 29.79
CA LYS A 213 -2.23 2.61 30.68
C LYS A 213 -1.44 1.48 30.01
N GLU A 214 -1.25 1.50 28.69
CA GLU A 214 -0.40 0.52 28.02
C GLU A 214 1.05 0.68 28.48
N GLU A 215 1.65 -0.43 28.94
CA GLU A 215 3.04 -0.48 29.38
C GLU A 215 3.81 -1.50 28.55
N SER A 216 4.75 -1.00 27.76
CA SER A 216 5.75 -1.79 27.05
C SER A 216 7.15 -1.30 27.42
N LEU A 217 8.16 -2.16 27.25
CA LEU A 217 9.54 -1.67 27.24
C LEU A 217 9.73 -0.81 25.99
N ILE A 218 10.14 0.44 26.19
CA ILE A 218 10.47 1.38 25.11
C ILE A 218 11.94 1.78 25.19
N HIS A 219 12.55 2.01 24.04
CA HIS A 219 13.91 2.47 23.86
C HIS A 219 14.06 3.96 24.20
N GLY A 220 13.11 4.80 23.78
CA GLY A 220 13.11 6.24 24.01
C GLY A 220 14.01 7.07 23.09
N ASP A 221 14.91 6.45 22.33
CA ASP A 221 15.74 7.05 21.26
C ASP A 221 15.92 6.09 20.07
N PHE A 222 14.84 5.45 19.62
CA PHE A 222 14.93 4.44 18.55
C PHE A 222 15.06 5.10 17.17
N ARG A 223 16.22 4.99 16.55
CA ARG A 223 16.58 5.64 15.27
C ARG A 223 17.63 4.84 14.53
N ILE A 224 17.68 5.00 13.21
CA ILE A 224 18.51 4.14 12.33
C ILE A 224 20.01 4.23 12.63
N ASP A 225 20.51 5.39 13.07
CA ASP A 225 21.92 5.60 13.42
C ASP A 225 22.30 5.07 14.81
N ASN A 226 21.33 4.54 15.56
CA ASN A 226 21.54 3.72 16.77
C ASN A 226 21.46 2.22 16.46
N ILE A 227 21.47 1.81 15.19
CA ILE A 227 21.39 0.41 14.78
C ILE A 227 22.67 -0.02 14.05
N ILE A 228 23.21 -1.17 14.43
CA ILE A 228 24.26 -1.87 13.70
C ILE A 228 23.60 -2.90 12.78
N PHE A 229 23.77 -2.73 11.48
CA PHE A 229 23.32 -3.69 10.47
C PHE A 229 24.44 -4.65 10.07
N HIS A 230 24.06 -5.81 9.55
CA HIS A 230 24.99 -6.77 8.97
C HIS A 230 25.82 -6.13 7.84
N PRO A 231 27.11 -6.49 7.66
CA PRO A 231 27.98 -5.92 6.62
C PRO A 231 27.41 -5.99 5.19
N THR A 232 26.62 -7.01 4.88
CA THR A 232 26.12 -7.28 3.52
C THR A 232 24.61 -7.53 3.43
N GLU A 233 23.90 -7.59 4.55
CA GLU A 233 22.46 -7.91 4.59
C GLU A 233 21.68 -6.79 5.28
N ALA A 234 20.41 -6.65 4.94
CA ALA A 234 19.46 -5.79 5.65
C ALA A 234 18.95 -6.48 6.93
N ARG A 235 19.87 -6.83 7.82
CA ARG A 235 19.59 -7.54 9.07
C ARG A 235 20.19 -6.78 10.24
N VAL A 236 19.40 -6.55 11.29
CA VAL A 236 19.85 -5.88 12.51
C VAL A 236 20.70 -6.83 13.35
N LEU A 237 21.92 -6.40 13.68
CA LEU A 237 22.83 -7.11 14.57
C LEU A 237 22.75 -6.59 16.01
N ALA A 238 22.58 -5.28 16.19
CA ALA A 238 22.49 -4.68 17.53
C ALA A 238 21.76 -3.33 17.50
N VAL A 239 20.91 -3.10 18.50
CA VAL A 239 20.34 -1.80 18.85
C VAL A 239 21.13 -1.19 20.01
N LEU A 240 21.57 0.05 19.84
CA LEU A 240 22.47 0.78 20.73
C LEU A 240 21.74 1.88 21.50
N ASP A 241 22.40 2.37 22.56
CA ASP A 241 22.01 3.56 23.34
C ASP A 241 20.73 3.45 24.17
N TRP A 242 20.75 2.50 25.12
CA TRP A 242 19.64 2.20 26.02
C TRP A 242 19.42 3.19 27.18
N GLU A 243 20.11 4.34 27.19
CA GLU A 243 20.08 5.29 28.31
C GLU A 243 18.67 5.81 28.60
N LEU A 244 17.91 6.12 27.56
CA LEU A 244 16.55 6.69 27.68
C LEU A 244 15.46 5.63 27.84
N SER A 245 15.83 4.36 27.88
CA SER A 245 14.87 3.28 27.95
C SER A 245 14.07 3.28 29.26
N THR A 246 12.80 2.92 29.16
CA THR A 246 11.85 2.90 30.28
C THR A 246 10.64 2.05 29.95
N THR A 247 9.72 1.87 30.89
CA THR A 247 8.35 1.43 30.57
C THR A 247 7.51 2.63 30.11
N GLY A 248 6.72 2.43 29.05
CA GLY A 248 5.90 3.47 28.45
C GLY A 248 5.04 2.97 27.30
N HIS A 249 4.41 3.91 26.59
CA HIS A 249 3.52 3.60 25.49
C HIS A 249 4.33 3.33 24.20
N PRO A 250 4.14 2.19 23.51
CA PRO A 250 5.00 1.78 22.40
C PRO A 250 4.91 2.69 21.17
N LEU A 251 3.76 3.36 20.97
CA LEU A 251 3.61 4.36 19.89
C LEU A 251 4.53 5.57 20.05
N ALA A 252 5.08 5.84 21.24
CA ALA A 252 6.05 6.92 21.44
C ALA A 252 7.35 6.63 20.67
N ASP A 253 7.85 5.40 20.70
CA ASP A 253 9.03 5.01 19.93
C ASP A 253 8.72 4.94 18.44
N LEU A 254 7.55 4.44 18.03
CA LEU A 254 7.18 4.42 16.61
C LEU A 254 7.11 5.84 16.02
N ALA A 255 6.50 6.78 16.76
CA ALA A 255 6.45 8.18 16.37
C ALA A 255 7.85 8.80 16.29
N TYR A 256 8.71 8.50 17.26
CA TYR A 256 10.11 8.97 17.26
C TYR A 256 10.91 8.40 16.08
N ALA A 257 10.76 7.11 15.79
CA ALA A 257 11.43 6.41 14.70
C ALA A 257 10.98 6.90 13.32
N THR A 258 9.75 7.41 13.18
CA THR A 258 9.16 7.86 11.90
C THR A 258 9.07 9.38 11.76
N GLN A 259 9.52 10.16 12.75
CA GLN A 259 9.38 11.62 12.72
C GLN A 259 10.12 12.27 11.54
N PHE A 260 11.12 11.61 10.95
CA PHE A 260 11.87 12.16 9.83
C PHE A 260 10.98 12.45 8.59
N TYR A 261 9.87 11.75 8.38
CA TYR A 261 8.90 12.06 7.31
C TYR A 261 8.27 13.44 7.45
N PHE A 262 8.15 13.92 8.68
CA PHE A 262 7.47 15.16 9.01
C PHE A 262 8.44 16.30 9.32
N TRP A 263 9.73 16.15 9.02
CA TRP A 263 10.74 17.15 9.39
C TRP A 263 10.41 18.56 8.83
N PRO A 264 10.57 19.63 9.64
CA PRO A 264 10.29 21.00 9.20
C PRO A 264 11.21 21.40 8.05
N THR A 265 10.63 21.87 6.95
CA THR A 265 11.39 22.33 5.76
C THR A 265 12.15 23.64 5.97
N SER A 266 11.81 24.38 7.03
CA SER A 266 12.47 25.62 7.42
C SER A 266 13.83 25.40 8.09
N ILE A 267 14.12 24.19 8.56
CA ILE A 267 15.44 23.84 9.12
C ILE A 267 16.34 23.45 7.95
N LYS A 268 17.21 24.39 7.52
CA LYS A 268 18.27 24.16 6.53
C LYS A 268 19.63 23.97 7.22
N ASP A 269 20.41 22.99 6.78
CA ASP A 269 21.85 22.85 7.02
C ASP A 269 22.31 22.94 8.48
N LEU A 270 21.86 22.01 9.33
CA LEU A 270 22.52 21.69 10.59
C LEU A 270 23.29 20.38 10.40
N GLY A 271 24.61 20.47 10.42
CA GLY A 271 25.54 19.47 9.90
C GLY A 271 25.56 18.09 10.59
N GLN A 272 26.02 17.12 9.80
CA GLN A 272 26.19 15.67 9.97
C GLN A 272 24.90 14.83 10.06
N GLY A 273 24.32 14.55 8.89
CA GLY A 273 23.17 13.68 8.65
C GLY A 273 22.02 14.47 8.03
N SER A 274 22.11 14.77 6.74
CA SER A 274 21.23 15.72 6.05
C SER A 274 19.80 15.18 5.92
N ILE A 275 18.92 15.60 6.83
CA ILE A 275 17.46 15.36 6.74
C ILE A 275 16.86 16.08 5.51
N LEU A 276 17.57 17.06 4.93
CA LEU A 276 17.16 17.80 3.73
C LEU A 276 17.31 17.00 2.43
N GLY A 277 18.03 15.88 2.44
CA GLY A 277 18.06 14.93 1.31
C GLY A 277 16.85 13.99 1.27
N PHE A 278 16.07 13.90 2.36
CA PHE A 278 14.96 12.94 2.48
C PHE A 278 13.69 13.37 1.73
N LYS A 279 13.53 14.68 1.48
CA LYS A 279 12.44 15.25 0.67
C LYS A 279 12.95 15.59 -0.72
N GLY A 280 12.83 14.65 -1.65
CA GLY A 280 12.93 14.94 -3.09
C GLY A 280 13.73 13.97 -3.93
N ILE A 281 14.48 13.05 -3.31
CA ILE A 281 15.15 11.94 -4.00
C ILE A 281 15.01 10.73 -3.08
N ILE A 282 15.05 9.53 -3.65
CA ILE A 282 15.27 8.25 -3.00
C ILE A 282 14.01 7.51 -2.49
N GLU A 283 13.73 6.43 -3.21
CA GLU A 283 12.93 5.24 -2.90
C GLU A 283 13.16 4.71 -1.46
N THR A 284 12.52 5.33 -0.48
CA THR A 284 12.31 4.81 0.88
C THR A 284 10.86 4.35 1.00
N PRO A 285 10.56 3.37 1.88
CA PRO A 285 9.18 2.98 2.12
C PRO A 285 8.36 4.19 2.55
N SER A 286 7.07 4.20 2.23
CA SER A 286 6.20 5.27 2.71
C SER A 286 6.03 5.21 4.23
N PHE A 287 5.65 6.33 4.83
CA PHE A 287 5.31 6.38 6.25
C PHE A 287 4.21 5.34 6.58
N GLU A 288 3.21 5.23 5.71
CA GLU A 288 2.09 4.32 5.82
C GLU A 288 2.51 2.85 5.72
N GLU A 289 3.49 2.53 4.86
CA GLU A 289 4.07 1.19 4.76
C GLU A 289 4.80 0.79 6.04
N LEU A 290 5.64 1.67 6.60
CA LEU A 290 6.34 1.39 7.86
C LEU A 290 5.34 1.20 9.01
N VAL A 291 4.31 2.05 9.11
CA VAL A 291 3.24 1.88 10.10
C VAL A 291 2.50 0.56 9.89
N SER A 292 2.19 0.20 8.65
CA SER A 292 1.51 -1.06 8.30
C SER A 292 2.33 -2.29 8.71
N ILE A 293 3.64 -2.25 8.48
CA ILE A 293 4.55 -3.34 8.86
C ILE A 293 4.65 -3.46 10.37
N TYR A 294 4.83 -2.34 11.08
CA TYR A 294 4.79 -2.32 12.53
C TYR A 294 3.50 -2.95 13.08
N CYS A 295 2.35 -2.53 12.55
CA CYS A 295 1.04 -3.03 12.97
C CYS A 295 0.88 -4.53 12.69
N ARG A 296 1.36 -5.00 11.53
CA ARG A 296 1.36 -6.42 11.15
C ARG A 296 2.19 -7.26 12.11
N CYS A 297 3.42 -6.83 12.41
CA CYS A 297 4.31 -7.51 13.35
C CYS A 297 3.72 -7.55 14.76
N ARG A 298 3.11 -6.45 15.22
CA ARG A 298 2.43 -6.36 16.53
C ARG A 298 1.04 -7.01 16.57
N ARG A 299 0.50 -7.43 15.42
CA ARG A 299 -0.87 -7.95 15.25
C ARG A 299 -1.96 -6.98 15.75
N ILE A 300 -1.75 -5.69 15.51
CA ILE A 300 -2.70 -4.60 15.83
C ILE A 300 -3.28 -3.98 14.55
N THR A 301 -4.32 -3.16 14.70
CA THR A 301 -4.96 -2.48 13.56
C THR A 301 -4.04 -1.41 12.97
N THR A 302 -4.04 -1.25 11.64
CA THR A 302 -3.30 -0.18 10.94
C THR A 302 -3.85 1.22 11.22
N THR A 303 -5.08 1.31 11.75
CA THR A 303 -5.63 2.56 12.27
C THR A 303 -5.12 2.81 13.69
N LEU A 304 -4.01 3.54 13.80
CA LEU A 304 -3.45 3.96 15.08
C LEU A 304 -4.18 5.22 15.59
N SER A 305 -5.21 5.03 16.42
CA SER A 305 -5.88 6.14 17.09
C SER A 305 -4.89 6.97 17.91
N ASN A 306 -5.03 8.30 17.88
CA ASN A 306 -4.19 9.23 18.62
C ASN A 306 -2.70 9.25 18.23
N PHE A 307 -2.28 8.70 17.08
CA PHE A 307 -0.86 8.77 16.67
C PHE A 307 -0.30 10.22 16.56
N ASN A 308 -1.18 11.24 16.47
CA ASN A 308 -0.88 12.66 16.29
C ASN A 308 -0.41 13.20 17.62
N PHE A 309 -0.97 12.67 18.70
CA PHE A 309 -0.47 12.91 20.03
C PHE A 309 0.98 12.46 20.16
N PHE A 310 1.32 11.25 19.71
CA PHE A 310 2.69 10.72 19.82
C PHE A 310 3.68 11.45 18.92
N LEU A 311 3.30 11.80 17.68
CA LEU A 311 4.10 12.65 16.81
C LEU A 311 4.32 14.04 17.43
N ALA A 312 3.26 14.69 17.88
CA ALA A 312 3.32 16.00 18.55
C ALA A 312 4.20 15.95 19.81
N LEU A 313 4.09 14.89 20.61
CA LEU A 313 4.92 14.65 21.79
C LEU A 313 6.40 14.47 21.42
N SER A 314 6.71 13.78 20.31
CA SER A 314 8.07 13.62 19.80
C SER A 314 8.71 14.97 19.46
N TYR A 315 7.99 15.81 18.70
CA TYR A 315 8.44 17.16 18.36
C TYR A 315 8.57 18.07 19.59
N PHE A 316 7.64 17.96 20.53
CA PHE A 316 7.69 18.69 21.81
C PHE A 316 8.94 18.32 22.62
N LYS A 317 9.23 17.02 22.75
CA LYS A 317 10.45 16.50 23.37
C LYS A 317 11.71 17.03 22.67
N MET A 318 11.76 16.97 21.34
CA MET A 318 12.93 17.46 20.58
C MET A 318 13.15 18.96 20.74
N ALA A 319 12.09 19.76 20.69
CA ALA A 319 12.18 21.20 20.91
C ALA A 319 12.70 21.53 22.32
N ALA A 320 12.23 20.81 23.35
CA ALA A 320 12.71 20.96 24.72
C ALA A 320 14.20 20.57 24.87
N ILE A 321 14.63 19.47 24.24
CA ILE A 321 16.05 19.05 24.24
C ILE A 321 16.92 20.10 23.55
N ALA A 322 16.52 20.57 22.37
CA ALA A 322 17.23 21.61 21.63
C ALA A 322 17.35 22.91 22.43
N GLN A 323 16.27 23.31 23.11
CA GLN A 323 16.28 24.47 24.01
C GLN A 323 17.27 24.27 25.17
N GLY A 324 17.30 23.08 25.78
CA GLY A 324 18.24 22.76 26.86
C GLY A 324 19.70 22.77 26.41
N ILE A 325 20.00 22.30 25.20
CA ILE A 325 21.35 22.37 24.60
C ILE A 325 21.75 23.83 24.39
N TYR A 326 20.86 24.63 23.82
CA TYR A 326 21.13 26.04 23.57
C TYR A 326 21.29 26.85 24.88
N ALA A 327 20.47 26.57 25.90
CA ALA A 327 20.61 27.20 27.21
C ALA A 327 21.98 26.90 27.86
N ARG A 328 22.48 25.67 27.73
CA ARG A 328 23.84 25.30 28.18
C ARG A 328 24.93 26.04 27.41
N TYR A 329 24.74 26.29 26.13
CA TYR A 329 25.65 27.13 25.34
C TYR A 329 25.68 28.57 25.85
N LEU A 330 24.52 29.18 26.14
CA LEU A 330 24.44 30.57 26.64
C LEU A 330 25.21 30.77 27.94
N ILE A 331 25.30 29.75 28.79
CA ILE A 331 26.04 29.77 30.06
C ILE A 331 27.47 29.23 29.95
N GLY A 332 27.98 28.99 28.74
CA GLY A 332 29.35 28.53 28.49
C GLY A 332 29.64 27.07 28.84
N ASN A 333 28.60 26.23 29.01
CA ASN A 333 28.70 24.82 29.42
C ASN A 333 28.24 23.85 28.31
N ALA A 334 28.49 24.19 27.05
CA ALA A 334 28.14 23.35 25.90
C ALA A 334 29.11 22.18 25.71
N SER A 335 28.58 21.00 25.41
CA SER A 335 29.37 19.78 25.16
C SER A 335 29.84 19.64 23.70
N ALA A 336 29.34 20.48 22.79
CA ALA A 336 29.66 20.45 21.35
C ALA A 336 29.76 21.89 20.78
N GLU A 337 30.67 22.11 19.82
CA GLU A 337 30.93 23.43 19.21
C GLU A 337 29.72 24.01 18.46
N ASN A 338 28.88 23.14 17.89
CA ASN A 338 27.66 23.53 17.18
C ASN A 338 26.43 23.75 18.09
N SER A 339 26.59 23.74 19.42
CA SER A 339 25.47 23.90 20.36
C SER A 339 24.69 25.22 20.19
N HIS A 340 25.32 26.25 19.63
CA HIS A 340 24.71 27.55 19.34
C HIS A 340 23.66 27.48 18.21
N GLU A 341 23.79 26.54 17.28
CA GLU A 341 22.89 26.39 16.14
C GLU A 341 21.52 25.83 16.54
N PHE A 342 21.43 25.16 17.70
CA PHE A 342 20.19 24.58 18.22
C PHE A 342 19.11 25.64 18.52
N ALA A 343 19.48 26.90 18.72
CA ALA A 343 18.52 28.01 18.83
C ALA A 343 17.58 28.09 17.62
N LYS A 344 18.12 27.81 16.42
CA LYS A 344 17.40 27.97 15.15
C LYS A 344 16.34 26.89 14.92
N ILE A 345 16.36 25.79 15.68
CA ILE A 345 15.44 24.65 15.47
C ILE A 345 14.32 24.54 16.49
N VAL A 346 14.44 25.18 17.67
CA VAL A 346 13.42 25.07 18.73
C VAL A 346 12.03 25.49 18.22
N LYS A 347 11.93 26.69 17.63
CA LYS A 347 10.67 27.23 17.11
C LYS A 347 10.10 26.39 15.96
N PRO A 348 10.86 26.05 14.89
CA PRO A 348 10.37 25.18 13.83
C PRO A 348 9.86 23.82 14.30
N LEU A 349 10.53 23.18 15.28
CA LEU A 349 10.10 21.91 15.84
C LEU A 349 8.78 22.07 16.61
N ALA A 350 8.65 23.12 17.42
CA ALA A 350 7.42 23.41 18.17
C ALA A 350 6.23 23.72 17.23
N GLU A 351 6.45 24.51 16.17
CA GLU A 351 5.44 24.81 15.17
C GLU A 351 4.98 23.55 14.43
N ARG A 352 5.93 22.67 14.08
CA ARG A 352 5.60 21.42 13.40
C ARG A 352 4.83 20.45 14.29
N GLY A 353 5.21 20.32 15.56
CA GLY A 353 4.45 19.53 16.53
C GLY A 353 3.02 20.04 16.70
N LEU A 354 2.82 21.36 16.74
CA LEU A 354 1.50 21.99 16.82
C LEU A 354 0.66 21.84 15.53
N GLU A 355 1.31 21.81 14.36
CA GLU A 355 0.62 21.51 13.11
C GLU A 355 0.12 20.07 13.09
N LEU A 356 1.00 19.12 13.45
CA LEU A 356 0.66 17.69 13.49
C LEU A 356 -0.46 17.41 14.50
N SER A 357 -0.49 18.12 15.63
CA SER A 357 -1.53 17.96 16.64
C SER A 357 -2.94 18.35 16.15
N LYS A 358 -3.03 19.18 15.11
CA LYS A 358 -4.30 19.65 14.52
C LYS A 358 -4.76 18.84 13.32
N ARG A 359 -3.98 17.86 12.85
CA ARG A 359 -4.35 17.05 11.69
C ARG A 359 -5.50 16.10 12.02
N SER A 360 -6.42 15.94 11.07
CA SER A 360 -7.49 14.94 11.13
C SER A 360 -7.03 13.54 10.71
N SER A 361 -5.90 13.42 9.98
CA SER A 361 -5.32 12.15 9.53
C SER A 361 -3.78 12.21 9.43
N PHE A 362 -3.14 11.03 9.34
CA PHE A 362 -1.68 10.85 9.37
C PHE A 362 -0.99 10.81 8.00
N SER A 363 -1.72 11.08 6.92
CA SER A 363 -1.16 10.96 5.57
C SER A 363 0.06 11.86 5.38
N SER A 364 1.16 11.26 4.92
CA SER A 364 2.42 11.94 4.58
C SER A 364 2.30 12.79 3.30
N THR A 365 1.23 12.58 2.52
CA THR A 365 0.86 13.47 1.42
C THR A 365 0.41 14.82 1.97
N GLN A 366 1.11 15.89 1.57
CA GLN A 366 0.61 17.25 1.73
C GLN A 366 -0.82 17.29 1.19
N HIS A 367 -1.79 17.60 2.04
CA HIS A 367 -3.09 18.07 1.58
C HIS A 367 -2.83 19.29 0.68
N SER A 368 -2.87 19.06 -0.63
CA SER A 368 -3.27 20.09 -1.56
C SER A 368 -4.56 20.69 -1.03
N ILE A 369 -4.65 22.01 -1.04
CA ILE A 369 -5.85 22.78 -0.68
C ILE A 369 -6.98 22.54 -1.71
N SER A 370 -6.83 21.60 -2.65
CA SER A 370 -7.93 21.08 -3.47
C SER A 370 -8.72 20.03 -2.69
N GLY A 371 -9.98 20.33 -2.36
CA GLY A 371 -10.94 19.44 -1.69
C GLY A 371 -11.36 18.21 -2.50
N GLU A 372 -10.40 17.47 -3.06
CA GLU A 372 -10.64 16.22 -3.77
C GLU A 372 -10.92 15.10 -2.75
N LEU A 373 -12.12 14.52 -2.80
CA LEU A 373 -12.58 13.44 -1.91
C LEU A 373 -11.77 12.13 -2.08
N PHE A 374 -11.11 11.95 -3.22
CA PHE A 374 -10.35 10.74 -3.56
C PHE A 374 -9.03 11.15 -4.22
N HIS A 375 -7.90 10.74 -3.64
CA HIS A 375 -6.57 11.05 -4.18
C HIS A 375 -5.98 9.84 -4.90
N GLN A 376 -5.64 10.04 -6.17
CA GLN A 376 -4.88 9.06 -6.96
C GLN A 376 -3.42 9.03 -6.46
N SER A 377 -2.79 7.85 -6.48
CA SER A 377 -1.37 7.72 -6.19
C SER A 377 -0.53 8.44 -7.26
N ARG A 378 0.71 8.82 -6.93
CA ARG A 378 1.63 9.43 -7.91
C ARG A 378 1.81 8.54 -9.14
N LYS A 379 2.00 7.24 -8.93
CA LYS A 379 2.10 6.26 -10.02
C LYS A 379 0.82 6.21 -10.85
N GLY A 380 -0.35 6.21 -10.22
CA GLY A 380 -1.63 6.29 -10.90
C GLY A 380 -1.77 7.54 -11.78
N GLN A 381 -1.36 8.71 -11.26
CA GLN A 381 -1.37 9.97 -12.02
C GLN A 381 -0.43 9.93 -13.23
N GLU A 382 0.80 9.44 -13.04
CA GLU A 382 1.80 9.30 -14.11
C GLU A 382 1.30 8.36 -15.22
N ILE A 383 0.73 7.21 -14.86
CA ILE A 383 0.16 6.26 -15.83
C ILE A 383 -1.07 6.85 -16.52
N LEU A 384 -1.97 7.53 -15.79
CA LEU A 384 -3.15 8.17 -16.39
C LEU A 384 -2.74 9.22 -17.44
N LEU A 385 -1.72 10.03 -17.17
CA LEU A 385 -1.19 10.99 -18.13
C LEU A 385 -0.62 10.31 -19.38
N LYS A 386 0.14 9.23 -19.21
CA LYS A 386 0.63 8.43 -20.34
C LYS A 386 -0.50 7.82 -21.15
N VAL A 387 -1.52 7.24 -20.51
CA VAL A 387 -2.69 6.69 -21.19
C VAL A 387 -3.42 7.77 -21.99
N ARG A 388 -3.65 8.96 -21.42
CA ARG A 388 -4.26 10.09 -22.14
C ARG A 388 -3.45 10.50 -23.36
N GLN A 389 -2.13 10.58 -23.22
CA GLN A 389 -1.24 10.90 -24.32
C GLN A 389 -1.29 9.82 -25.41
N PHE A 390 -1.22 8.55 -25.03
CA PHE A 390 -1.28 7.41 -25.94
C PHE A 390 -2.62 7.36 -26.69
N MET A 391 -3.73 7.59 -25.97
CA MET A 391 -5.07 7.68 -26.56
C MET A 391 -5.11 8.74 -27.66
N LYS A 392 -4.58 9.94 -27.38
CA LYS A 392 -4.54 11.07 -28.33
C LYS A 392 -3.62 10.81 -29.53
N GLN A 393 -2.46 10.22 -29.30
CA GLN A 393 -1.43 10.07 -30.33
C GLN A 393 -1.65 8.84 -31.23
N HIS A 394 -2.24 7.78 -30.69
CA HIS A 394 -2.28 6.48 -31.35
C HIS A 394 -3.70 5.90 -31.51
N ILE A 395 -4.53 5.97 -30.46
CA ILE A 395 -5.83 5.26 -30.48
C ILE A 395 -6.91 6.05 -31.23
N TYR A 396 -7.17 7.31 -30.88
CA TYR A 396 -8.20 8.10 -31.58
C TYR A 396 -7.94 8.23 -33.08
N PRO A 397 -6.69 8.43 -33.57
CA PRO A 397 -6.41 8.41 -35.01
C PRO A 397 -6.69 7.06 -35.69
N ALA A 398 -6.52 5.94 -34.98
CA ALA A 398 -6.70 4.59 -35.52
C ALA A 398 -8.16 4.11 -35.51
N GLU A 399 -9.03 4.72 -34.70
CA GLU A 399 -10.41 4.28 -34.49
C GLU A 399 -11.19 4.16 -35.81
N LYS A 400 -11.13 5.18 -36.67
CA LYS A 400 -11.84 5.19 -37.96
C LYS A 400 -11.37 4.07 -38.89
N GLU A 401 -10.06 3.82 -38.94
CA GLU A 401 -9.49 2.75 -39.78
C GLU A 401 -9.95 1.37 -39.29
N ILE A 402 -9.95 1.15 -37.98
CA ILE A 402 -10.40 -0.11 -37.39
C ILE A 402 -11.91 -0.32 -37.61
N VAL A 403 -12.74 0.70 -37.44
CA VAL A 403 -14.18 0.59 -37.71
C VAL A 403 -14.45 0.26 -39.19
N ASN A 404 -13.71 0.87 -40.11
CA ASN A 404 -13.82 0.56 -41.54
C ASN A 404 -13.41 -0.88 -41.84
N TYR A 405 -12.33 -1.37 -41.23
CA TYR A 405 -11.86 -2.75 -41.39
C TYR A 405 -12.97 -3.77 -41.11
N TYR A 406 -13.73 -3.60 -40.02
CA TYR A 406 -14.84 -4.50 -39.67
C TYR A 406 -16.07 -4.27 -40.55
N THR A 407 -16.35 -3.03 -40.95
CA THR A 407 -17.47 -2.70 -41.84
C THR A 407 -17.34 -3.41 -43.19
N GLU A 408 -16.14 -3.38 -43.79
CA GLU A 408 -15.83 -4.06 -45.06
C GLU A 408 -15.95 -5.58 -44.97
N ARG A 409 -15.67 -6.16 -43.80
CA ARG A 409 -15.61 -7.61 -43.57
C ARG A 409 -16.88 -8.19 -42.98
N ARG A 410 -17.89 -7.37 -42.66
CA ARG A 410 -19.11 -7.77 -41.94
C ARG A 410 -19.80 -9.03 -42.51
N ASN A 411 -19.77 -9.20 -43.83
CA ASN A 411 -20.42 -10.31 -44.54
C ASN A 411 -19.44 -11.43 -44.95
N THR A 412 -18.23 -11.44 -44.39
CA THR A 412 -17.19 -12.44 -44.67
C THR A 412 -16.96 -13.35 -43.45
N GLU A 413 -16.31 -14.50 -43.66
CA GLU A 413 -15.87 -15.38 -42.56
C GLU A 413 -14.81 -14.72 -41.66
N ASP A 414 -14.07 -13.76 -42.23
CA ASP A 414 -12.99 -13.04 -41.55
C ASP A 414 -13.47 -11.93 -40.60
N LYS A 415 -14.78 -11.72 -40.46
CA LYS A 415 -15.36 -10.65 -39.63
C LYS A 415 -14.95 -10.67 -38.16
N TRP A 416 -14.48 -11.80 -37.65
CA TRP A 416 -14.03 -11.95 -36.26
C TRP A 416 -12.51 -11.81 -36.08
N LYS A 417 -11.75 -11.68 -37.17
CA LYS A 417 -10.29 -11.52 -37.12
C LYS A 417 -9.93 -10.10 -36.67
N LYS A 418 -8.85 -10.00 -35.89
CA LYS A 418 -8.32 -8.72 -35.43
C LYS A 418 -7.53 -8.03 -36.55
N PRO A 419 -7.66 -6.70 -36.74
CA PRO A 419 -6.88 -5.98 -37.73
C PRO A 419 -5.40 -5.91 -37.31
N PRO A 420 -4.45 -6.00 -38.26
CA PRO A 420 -3.02 -5.86 -37.96
C PRO A 420 -2.65 -4.57 -37.23
N LEU A 421 -3.39 -3.48 -37.48
CA LEU A 421 -3.21 -2.21 -36.79
C LEU A 421 -3.42 -2.33 -35.27
N LEU A 422 -4.39 -3.13 -34.83
CA LEU A 422 -4.66 -3.33 -33.41
C LEU A 422 -3.49 -4.05 -32.72
N GLU A 423 -2.89 -5.04 -33.38
CA GLU A 423 -1.69 -5.73 -32.87
C GLU A 423 -0.48 -4.80 -32.79
N ARG A 424 -0.29 -3.91 -33.78
CA ARG A 424 0.75 -2.88 -33.71
C ARG A 424 0.54 -1.91 -32.53
N LEU A 425 -0.69 -1.52 -32.25
CA LEU A 425 -1.02 -0.66 -31.11
C LEU A 425 -0.72 -1.37 -29.77
N LYS A 426 -1.02 -2.67 -29.65
CA LYS A 426 -0.68 -3.48 -28.47
C LYS A 426 0.84 -3.50 -28.23
N GLU A 427 1.64 -3.71 -29.27
CA GLU A 427 3.11 -3.72 -29.14
C GLU A 427 3.68 -2.34 -28.72
N LEU A 428 3.11 -1.24 -29.23
CA LEU A 428 3.46 0.10 -28.77
C LEU A 428 3.09 0.33 -27.29
N ALA A 429 1.88 -0.10 -26.88
CA ALA A 429 1.45 0.02 -25.50
C ALA A 429 2.35 -0.79 -24.54
N LYS A 430 2.75 -2.01 -24.92
CA LYS A 430 3.74 -2.81 -24.18
C LYS A 430 5.08 -2.09 -24.05
N ALA A 431 5.59 -1.50 -25.13
CA ALA A 431 6.87 -0.79 -25.13
C ALA A 431 6.87 0.42 -24.17
N GLU A 432 5.73 1.06 -23.95
CA GLU A 432 5.58 2.18 -23.02
C GLU A 432 5.22 1.76 -21.58
N GLY A 433 5.06 0.46 -21.33
CA GLY A 433 4.65 -0.09 -20.03
C GLY A 433 3.16 0.11 -19.73
N LEU A 434 2.32 0.34 -20.75
CA LEU A 434 0.87 0.54 -20.64
C LEU A 434 0.13 -0.79 -20.86
N TRP A 435 0.42 -1.81 -20.06
CA TRP A 435 -0.06 -3.17 -20.29
C TRP A 435 -0.51 -3.86 -18.99
N ASN A 436 -1.60 -4.63 -19.04
CA ASN A 436 -2.18 -5.32 -17.88
C ASN A 436 -2.51 -4.39 -16.69
N LEU A 437 -2.88 -3.14 -16.98
CA LEU A 437 -3.05 -2.08 -15.96
C LEU A 437 -4.10 -2.41 -14.90
N PHE A 438 -5.07 -3.27 -15.24
CA PHE A 438 -6.18 -3.70 -14.39
C PHE A 438 -5.77 -4.57 -13.20
N LEU A 439 -4.62 -5.25 -13.28
CA LEU A 439 -4.22 -6.30 -12.33
C LEU A 439 -3.18 -5.75 -11.33
N PRO A 440 -3.54 -5.49 -10.06
CA PRO A 440 -2.67 -4.81 -9.09
C PRO A 440 -1.31 -5.49 -8.89
N ASP A 441 -1.27 -6.82 -8.87
CA ASP A 441 -0.04 -7.59 -8.62
C ASP A 441 0.96 -7.50 -9.79
N VAL A 442 0.51 -7.05 -10.97
CA VAL A 442 1.35 -6.80 -12.14
C VAL A 442 1.61 -5.30 -12.31
N SER A 443 0.56 -4.48 -12.27
CA SER A 443 0.66 -3.05 -12.57
C SER A 443 1.17 -2.24 -11.38
N GLY A 444 1.00 -2.73 -10.15
CA GLY A 444 1.21 -1.98 -8.91
C GLY A 444 0.28 -0.78 -8.78
N LEU A 445 -0.89 -0.81 -9.41
CA LEU A 445 -1.93 0.21 -9.30
C LEU A 445 -3.04 -0.27 -8.36
N SER A 446 -3.57 0.64 -7.53
CA SER A 446 -4.78 0.39 -6.76
C SER A 446 -6.02 0.35 -7.66
N GLN A 447 -7.15 -0.16 -7.17
CA GLN A 447 -8.42 -0.06 -7.90
C GLN A 447 -8.83 1.39 -8.09
N LEU A 448 -8.56 2.27 -7.12
CA LEU A 448 -8.81 3.71 -7.26
C LEU A 448 -7.95 4.33 -8.38
N ASP A 449 -6.68 3.96 -8.47
CA ASP A 449 -5.80 4.41 -9.56
C ASP A 449 -6.31 3.94 -10.92
N TYR A 450 -6.66 2.65 -11.01
CA TYR A 450 -7.17 2.05 -12.23
C TYR A 450 -8.54 2.61 -12.62
N ALA A 451 -9.37 3.07 -11.69
CA ALA A 451 -10.70 3.60 -11.99
C ALA A 451 -10.68 4.75 -13.00
N LEU A 452 -9.77 5.71 -12.80
CA LEU A 452 -9.62 6.87 -13.68
C LEU A 452 -8.97 6.50 -15.02
N ILE A 453 -8.08 5.51 -15.02
CA ILE A 453 -7.47 4.97 -16.24
C ILE A 453 -8.52 4.23 -17.07
N ALA A 454 -9.31 3.36 -16.44
CA ALA A 454 -10.39 2.63 -17.09
C ALA A 454 -11.47 3.57 -17.62
N GLU A 455 -11.79 4.66 -16.91
CA GLU A 455 -12.64 5.74 -17.41
C GLU A 455 -12.08 6.34 -18.71
N GLU A 456 -10.78 6.65 -18.77
CA GLU A 456 -10.15 7.14 -20.00
C GLU A 456 -10.24 6.14 -21.14
N THR A 457 -9.94 4.85 -20.90
CA THR A 457 -10.08 3.81 -21.93
C THR A 457 -11.53 3.63 -22.39
N GLY A 458 -12.51 3.93 -21.53
CA GLY A 458 -13.93 3.84 -21.86
C GLY A 458 -14.41 4.84 -22.91
N ARG A 459 -13.61 5.86 -23.23
CA ARG A 459 -13.93 6.87 -24.25
C ARG A 459 -13.83 6.33 -25.68
N CYS A 460 -13.14 5.21 -25.90
CA CYS A 460 -12.95 4.61 -27.22
C CYS A 460 -13.08 3.09 -27.14
N LEU A 461 -13.83 2.50 -28.09
CA LEU A 461 -14.21 1.09 -28.02
C LEU A 461 -13.01 0.12 -28.03
N ILE A 462 -11.97 0.45 -28.79
CA ILE A 462 -10.80 -0.41 -29.00
C ILE A 462 -9.74 -0.27 -27.89
N ALA A 463 -9.80 0.79 -27.09
CA ALA A 463 -8.74 1.13 -26.16
C ALA A 463 -8.50 0.08 -25.06
N PRO A 464 -9.53 -0.52 -24.43
CA PRO A 464 -9.31 -1.56 -23.43
C PRO A 464 -8.51 -2.74 -23.99
N GLU A 465 -8.71 -3.13 -25.25
CA GLU A 465 -7.96 -4.25 -25.84
C GLU A 465 -6.50 -3.88 -26.14
N VAL A 466 -6.23 -2.63 -26.54
CA VAL A 466 -4.86 -2.13 -26.77
C VAL A 466 -4.00 -2.20 -25.51
N PHE A 467 -4.58 -2.03 -24.33
CA PHE A 467 -3.88 -2.09 -23.03
C PHE A 467 -4.02 -3.45 -22.31
N ASN A 468 -4.56 -4.47 -22.99
CA ASN A 468 -4.91 -5.79 -22.43
C ASN A 468 -5.81 -5.74 -21.18
N CYS A 469 -6.77 -4.82 -21.22
CA CYS A 469 -7.69 -4.46 -20.13
C CYS A 469 -9.17 -4.73 -20.50
N HIS A 470 -9.43 -5.56 -21.51
CA HIS A 470 -10.76 -5.84 -22.04
C HIS A 470 -11.42 -7.08 -21.41
N ALA A 471 -12.75 -7.03 -21.27
CA ALA A 471 -13.55 -8.19 -20.89
C ALA A 471 -13.80 -9.09 -22.11
N PRO A 472 -13.93 -10.41 -21.94
CA PRO A 472 -13.96 -11.16 -20.68
C PRO A 472 -12.58 -11.55 -20.13
N ASP A 473 -11.49 -11.23 -20.85
CA ASP A 473 -10.13 -11.71 -20.56
C ASP A 473 -9.61 -11.25 -19.21
N THR A 474 -9.82 -9.99 -18.81
CA THR A 474 -9.39 -9.52 -17.47
C THR A 474 -9.99 -10.36 -16.34
N GLY A 475 -11.28 -10.69 -16.42
CA GLY A 475 -11.93 -11.53 -15.42
C GLY A 475 -11.43 -12.99 -15.46
N ASN A 476 -11.11 -13.53 -16.64
CA ASN A 476 -10.51 -14.86 -16.76
C ASN A 476 -9.08 -14.89 -16.19
N MET A 477 -8.28 -13.86 -16.47
CA MET A 477 -6.94 -13.69 -15.91
C MET A 477 -6.99 -13.59 -14.38
N GLU A 478 -7.91 -12.81 -13.80
CA GLU A 478 -8.09 -12.73 -12.35
C GLU A 478 -8.46 -14.08 -11.71
N VAL A 479 -9.30 -14.88 -12.37
CA VAL A 479 -9.65 -16.22 -11.88
C VAL A 479 -8.41 -17.11 -11.82
N LEU A 480 -7.62 -17.16 -12.89
CA LEU A 480 -6.42 -17.99 -12.95
C LEU A 480 -5.33 -17.47 -12.00
N HIS A 481 -5.20 -16.15 -11.86
CA HIS A 481 -4.27 -15.51 -10.94
C HIS A 481 -4.58 -15.90 -9.48
N MET A 482 -5.84 -15.79 -9.06
CA MET A 482 -6.23 -16.06 -7.67
C MET A 482 -6.37 -17.55 -7.34
N TYR A 483 -6.78 -18.38 -8.29
CA TYR A 483 -7.27 -19.74 -8.03
C TYR A 483 -6.62 -20.83 -8.89
N GLY A 484 -5.84 -20.45 -9.90
CA GLY A 484 -5.17 -21.38 -10.79
C GLY A 484 -4.00 -22.07 -10.08
N THR A 485 -3.76 -23.34 -10.42
CA THR A 485 -2.49 -24.01 -10.08
C THR A 485 -1.33 -23.40 -10.88
N GLU A 486 -0.09 -23.67 -10.48
CA GLU A 486 1.08 -23.16 -11.19
C GLU A 486 1.12 -23.67 -12.65
N GLU A 487 0.71 -24.90 -12.90
CA GLU A 487 0.58 -25.46 -14.25
C GLU A 487 -0.49 -24.73 -15.07
N GLN A 488 -1.65 -24.46 -14.48
CA GLN A 488 -2.73 -23.72 -15.13
C GLN A 488 -2.32 -22.27 -15.42
N LYS A 489 -1.59 -21.62 -14.51
CA LYS A 489 -1.07 -20.27 -14.72
C LYS A 489 -0.08 -20.25 -15.88
N LYS A 490 0.87 -21.18 -15.91
CA LYS A 490 1.86 -21.29 -16.98
C LYS A 490 1.20 -21.54 -18.34
N GLU A 491 0.24 -22.45 -18.40
CA GLU A 491 -0.41 -22.83 -19.66
C GLU A 491 -1.38 -21.76 -20.17
N TRP A 492 -2.12 -21.07 -19.28
CA TRP A 492 -3.23 -20.20 -19.68
C TRP A 492 -3.09 -18.75 -19.24
N LEU A 493 -2.62 -18.48 -18.01
CA LEU A 493 -2.50 -17.10 -17.52
C LEU A 493 -1.36 -16.36 -18.21
N GLU A 494 -0.19 -16.98 -18.37
CA GLU A 494 0.96 -16.34 -19.03
C GLU A 494 0.63 -15.92 -20.47
N PRO A 495 0.07 -16.78 -21.35
CA PRO A 495 -0.29 -16.35 -22.72
C PRO A 495 -1.38 -15.28 -22.77
N LEU A 496 -2.32 -15.26 -21.80
CA LEU A 496 -3.32 -14.19 -21.68
C LEU A 496 -2.68 -12.87 -21.25
N LEU A 497 -1.77 -12.90 -20.27
CA LEU A 497 -1.02 -11.71 -19.83
C LEU A 497 -0.10 -11.17 -20.93
N GLU A 498 0.38 -12.02 -21.85
CA GLU A 498 1.15 -11.61 -23.03
C GLU A 498 0.26 -11.10 -24.19
N GLY A 499 -1.05 -11.35 -24.14
CA GLY A 499 -2.01 -11.04 -25.20
C GLY A 499 -1.90 -11.93 -26.45
N LYS A 500 -1.28 -13.12 -26.33
CA LYS A 500 -1.12 -14.07 -27.44
C LYS A 500 -2.37 -14.89 -27.73
N ILE A 501 -3.16 -15.15 -26.70
CA ILE A 501 -4.47 -15.79 -26.80
C ILE A 501 -5.51 -14.89 -26.15
N SER A 502 -6.77 -15.12 -26.49
CA SER A 502 -7.92 -14.63 -25.75
C SER A 502 -8.71 -15.81 -25.16
N SER A 503 -9.72 -15.49 -24.39
CA SER A 503 -10.55 -16.46 -23.68
C SER A 503 -12.02 -16.05 -23.68
N CYS A 504 -12.89 -16.99 -23.32
CA CYS A 504 -14.30 -16.72 -23.10
C CYS A 504 -14.76 -17.27 -21.75
N PHE A 505 -15.90 -16.79 -21.26
CA PHE A 505 -16.51 -17.28 -20.02
C PHE A 505 -17.90 -17.85 -20.30
N CYS A 506 -18.09 -19.12 -19.94
CA CYS A 506 -19.26 -19.90 -20.28
C CYS A 506 -20.05 -20.22 -19.01
N MET A 507 -20.96 -19.32 -18.61
CA MET A 507 -21.79 -19.47 -17.43
C MET A 507 -23.29 -19.56 -17.77
N THR A 508 -23.81 -18.59 -18.53
CA THR A 508 -25.23 -18.48 -18.86
C THR A 508 -25.69 -19.64 -19.73
N GLU A 509 -26.86 -20.20 -19.44
CA GLU A 509 -27.51 -21.28 -20.21
C GLU A 509 -28.81 -20.77 -20.83
N PRO A 510 -29.17 -21.21 -22.05
CA PRO A 510 -30.37 -20.74 -22.75
C PRO A 510 -31.66 -21.28 -22.13
N ASP A 511 -31.62 -22.51 -21.61
CA ASP A 511 -32.81 -23.26 -21.20
C ASP A 511 -33.23 -22.99 -19.74
N VAL A 512 -32.49 -22.17 -18.99
CA VAL A 512 -32.79 -21.82 -17.59
C VAL A 512 -32.56 -20.34 -17.28
N ALA A 513 -33.29 -19.84 -16.28
CA ALA A 513 -33.11 -18.49 -15.74
C ALA A 513 -31.77 -18.38 -15.00
N SER A 514 -30.72 -18.06 -15.75
CA SER A 514 -29.31 -18.06 -15.30
C SER A 514 -28.93 -16.91 -14.35
N SER A 515 -29.85 -15.96 -14.11
CA SER A 515 -29.68 -14.92 -13.10
C SER A 515 -29.64 -15.50 -11.67
N ASP A 516 -30.39 -16.59 -11.42
CA ASP A 516 -30.13 -17.49 -10.30
C ASP A 516 -29.16 -18.58 -10.77
N ALA A 517 -27.89 -18.38 -10.45
CA ALA A 517 -26.83 -19.31 -10.81
C ALA A 517 -26.98 -20.72 -10.20
N THR A 518 -27.90 -20.95 -9.27
CA THR A 518 -28.21 -22.31 -8.79
C THR A 518 -29.05 -23.14 -9.77
N ASN A 519 -29.64 -22.50 -10.79
CA ASN A 519 -30.44 -23.17 -11.82
C ASN A 519 -29.61 -23.82 -12.93
N MET A 520 -28.30 -23.57 -13.00
CA MET A 520 -27.45 -24.14 -14.06
C MET A 520 -27.50 -25.67 -14.05
N GLN A 521 -27.59 -26.23 -15.26
CA GLN A 521 -27.79 -27.65 -15.51
C GLN A 521 -26.68 -28.29 -16.35
N CYS A 522 -25.81 -27.49 -16.99
CA CYS A 522 -24.62 -28.01 -17.67
C CYS A 522 -23.81 -28.87 -16.70
N THR A 523 -23.60 -30.14 -17.03
CA THR A 523 -23.03 -31.13 -16.12
C THR A 523 -21.52 -31.19 -16.26
N ILE A 524 -20.85 -31.43 -15.13
CA ILE A 524 -19.43 -31.77 -15.04
C ILE A 524 -19.35 -33.04 -14.21
N GLU A 525 -19.10 -34.17 -14.87
CA GLU A 525 -19.06 -35.49 -14.24
C GLU A 525 -17.63 -36.02 -14.23
N ARG A 526 -17.18 -36.53 -13.08
CA ARG A 526 -15.84 -37.10 -12.95
C ARG A 526 -15.85 -38.54 -13.47
N ASP A 527 -14.94 -38.85 -14.38
CA ASP A 527 -14.72 -40.17 -14.97
C ASP A 527 -13.22 -40.51 -14.92
N GLY A 528 -12.84 -41.23 -13.85
CA GLY A 528 -11.45 -41.58 -13.56
C GLY A 528 -10.53 -40.35 -13.40
N ASN A 529 -9.58 -40.22 -14.32
CA ASN A 529 -8.61 -39.11 -14.38
C ASN A 529 -9.05 -37.97 -15.31
N SER A 530 -10.32 -37.93 -15.70
CA SER A 530 -10.90 -36.88 -16.53
C SER A 530 -12.26 -36.40 -16.01
N TYR A 531 -12.73 -35.27 -16.52
CA TYR A 531 -14.12 -34.83 -16.42
C TYR A 531 -14.78 -34.90 -17.80
N VAL A 532 -16.07 -35.24 -17.81
CA VAL A 532 -16.95 -35.17 -18.98
C VAL A 532 -17.94 -34.03 -18.78
N ILE A 533 -18.06 -33.16 -19.78
CA ILE A 533 -18.89 -31.95 -19.74
C ILE A 533 -19.98 -32.04 -20.80
N ASN A 534 -21.24 -31.88 -20.37
CA ASN A 534 -22.42 -31.95 -21.22
C ASN A 534 -23.40 -30.82 -20.92
N GLY A 535 -23.76 -30.04 -21.94
CA GLY A 535 -24.75 -28.97 -21.81
C GLY A 535 -24.64 -27.87 -22.87
N LYS A 536 -25.45 -26.83 -22.70
CA LYS A 536 -25.47 -25.66 -23.58
C LYS A 536 -25.10 -24.40 -22.79
N LYS A 537 -24.32 -23.53 -23.41
CA LYS A 537 -23.99 -22.20 -22.91
C LYS A 537 -24.27 -21.17 -23.99
N TRP A 538 -24.61 -19.95 -23.60
CA TRP A 538 -24.82 -18.85 -24.54
C TRP A 538 -24.37 -17.53 -23.94
N TRP A 539 -24.29 -16.48 -24.77
CA TRP A 539 -23.66 -15.20 -24.42
C TRP A 539 -22.18 -15.35 -24.02
N SER A 540 -21.49 -16.31 -24.62
CA SER A 540 -20.05 -16.50 -24.41
C SER A 540 -19.29 -15.49 -25.27
N SER A 541 -19.01 -14.31 -24.68
CA SER A 541 -18.34 -13.20 -25.36
C SER A 541 -16.92 -13.55 -25.77
N GLY A 542 -16.50 -13.09 -26.96
CA GLY A 542 -15.15 -13.28 -27.49
C GLY A 542 -14.89 -14.63 -28.16
N ALA A 543 -15.83 -15.57 -28.10
CA ALA A 543 -15.63 -16.92 -28.63
C ALA A 543 -15.43 -16.96 -30.16
N GLY A 544 -15.93 -15.98 -30.91
CA GLY A 544 -15.73 -15.89 -32.36
C GLY A 544 -14.32 -15.48 -32.76
N ASN A 545 -13.54 -14.87 -31.86
CA ASN A 545 -12.16 -14.49 -32.13
C ASN A 545 -11.32 -15.76 -32.39
N PRO A 546 -10.61 -15.90 -33.52
CA PRO A 546 -9.75 -17.05 -33.79
C PRO A 546 -8.64 -17.27 -32.75
N ASN A 547 -8.26 -16.22 -32.02
CA ASN A 547 -7.30 -16.28 -30.92
C ASN A 547 -7.93 -16.71 -29.59
N CYS A 548 -9.25 -16.91 -29.53
CA CYS A 548 -9.92 -17.48 -28.36
C CYS A 548 -9.55 -18.96 -28.25
N LYS A 549 -8.59 -19.28 -27.37
CA LYS A 549 -8.06 -20.65 -27.23
C LYS A 549 -8.59 -21.38 -26.01
N VAL A 550 -9.18 -20.67 -25.05
CA VAL A 550 -9.61 -21.27 -23.78
C VAL A 550 -10.95 -20.71 -23.30
N ALA A 551 -11.81 -21.60 -22.82
CA ALA A 551 -13.04 -21.27 -22.12
C ALA A 551 -12.92 -21.60 -20.63
N ILE A 552 -13.34 -20.68 -19.76
CA ILE A 552 -13.64 -21.01 -18.36
C ILE A 552 -15.13 -21.33 -18.29
N VAL A 553 -15.47 -22.57 -17.95
CA VAL A 553 -16.84 -23.09 -17.94
C VAL A 553 -17.31 -23.28 -16.51
N MET A 554 -18.50 -22.77 -16.19
CA MET A 554 -19.18 -23.09 -14.94
C MET A 554 -20.26 -24.13 -15.18
N GLY A 555 -20.23 -25.22 -14.40
CA GLY A 555 -21.19 -26.31 -14.52
C GLY A 555 -21.46 -26.97 -13.17
N LYS A 556 -22.47 -27.82 -13.16
CA LYS A 556 -22.96 -28.56 -12.01
C LYS A 556 -22.15 -29.84 -11.82
N THR A 557 -21.50 -29.97 -10.67
CA THR A 557 -20.80 -31.18 -10.24
C THR A 557 -21.65 -31.81 -9.16
N LYS A 558 -22.46 -32.81 -9.54
CA LYS A 558 -23.50 -33.38 -8.68
C LYS A 558 -22.86 -34.06 -7.47
N ASN A 559 -23.11 -33.54 -6.27
CA ASN A 559 -22.68 -34.15 -5.02
C ASN A 559 -23.86 -34.22 -4.05
N SER A 560 -24.41 -35.42 -3.80
CA SER A 560 -25.61 -35.61 -2.97
C SER A 560 -25.45 -35.15 -1.51
N SER A 561 -24.21 -35.05 -1.01
CA SER A 561 -23.88 -34.66 0.37
C SER A 561 -23.60 -33.16 0.55
N ALA A 562 -23.44 -32.41 -0.55
CA ALA A 562 -23.06 -31.01 -0.51
C ALA A 562 -24.28 -30.06 -0.47
N SER A 563 -24.14 -28.91 0.20
CA SER A 563 -25.20 -27.90 0.23
C SER A 563 -25.50 -27.34 -1.16
N ARG A 564 -26.69 -26.72 -1.34
CA ARG A 564 -27.12 -26.11 -2.61
C ARG A 564 -26.06 -25.21 -3.27
N TYR A 565 -25.30 -24.47 -2.46
CA TYR A 565 -24.25 -23.54 -2.91
C TYR A 565 -22.87 -24.19 -3.13
N LYS A 566 -22.77 -25.52 -3.04
CA LYS A 566 -21.54 -26.30 -3.29
C LYS A 566 -21.73 -27.34 -4.40
N GLN A 567 -22.75 -27.15 -5.25
CA GLN A 567 -23.10 -28.06 -6.36
C GLN A 567 -22.46 -27.67 -7.70
N HIS A 568 -21.62 -26.64 -7.75
CA HIS A 568 -21.08 -26.11 -9.01
C HIS A 568 -19.57 -25.96 -8.92
N SER A 569 -18.90 -26.13 -10.05
CA SER A 569 -17.44 -25.99 -10.18
C SER A 569 -17.11 -25.13 -11.41
N MET A 570 -15.88 -24.62 -11.46
CA MET A 570 -15.32 -24.01 -12.66
C MET A 570 -14.22 -24.89 -13.22
N ILE A 571 -14.18 -25.02 -14.54
CA ILE A 571 -13.24 -25.90 -15.24
C ILE A 571 -12.72 -25.22 -16.52
N ILE A 572 -11.45 -25.45 -16.81
CA ILE A 572 -10.77 -24.95 -18.02
C ILE A 572 -11.05 -25.92 -19.17
N VAL A 573 -11.51 -25.38 -20.31
CA VAL A 573 -11.77 -26.17 -21.52
C VAL A 573 -11.08 -25.50 -22.72
N PRO A 574 -10.05 -26.12 -23.31
CA PRO A 574 -9.48 -25.68 -24.58
C PRO A 574 -10.53 -25.65 -25.69
N MET A 575 -10.52 -24.60 -26.52
CA MET A 575 -11.57 -24.37 -27.52
C MET A 575 -11.58 -25.40 -28.66
N ASP A 576 -10.49 -26.13 -28.85
CA ASP A 576 -10.33 -27.22 -29.82
C ASP A 576 -10.65 -28.61 -29.26
N THR A 577 -11.08 -28.70 -27.99
CA THR A 577 -11.44 -29.98 -27.37
C THR A 577 -12.60 -30.63 -28.13
N PRO A 578 -12.47 -31.91 -28.56
CA PRO A 578 -13.55 -32.62 -29.23
C PRO A 578 -14.86 -32.57 -28.45
N GLY A 579 -15.96 -32.29 -29.14
CA GLY A 579 -17.29 -32.16 -28.54
C GLY A 579 -17.73 -30.73 -28.23
N LEU A 580 -16.79 -29.76 -28.18
CA LEU A 580 -17.11 -28.34 -28.06
C LEU A 580 -17.47 -27.79 -29.44
N LYS A 581 -18.64 -27.15 -29.56
CA LYS A 581 -19.11 -26.57 -30.84
C LYS A 581 -19.68 -25.17 -30.66
N LEU A 582 -19.17 -24.21 -31.43
CA LEU A 582 -19.82 -22.91 -31.61
C LEU A 582 -21.02 -23.07 -32.54
N ILE A 583 -22.22 -22.77 -32.06
CA ILE A 583 -23.47 -23.01 -32.79
C ILE A 583 -23.85 -21.81 -33.64
N ARG A 584 -23.90 -20.63 -33.03
CA ARG A 584 -24.26 -19.38 -33.73
C ARG A 584 -23.84 -18.14 -32.93
N PRO A 585 -23.59 -17.01 -33.61
CA PRO A 585 -23.48 -15.71 -32.96
C PRO A 585 -24.86 -15.19 -32.53
N LEU A 586 -24.85 -14.25 -31.58
CA LEU A 586 -26.01 -13.56 -31.01
C LEU A 586 -25.87 -12.05 -31.24
N SER A 587 -26.91 -11.42 -31.75
CA SER A 587 -26.93 -9.97 -31.95
C SER A 587 -27.58 -9.22 -30.79
N VAL A 588 -27.10 -8.00 -30.51
CA VAL A 588 -27.74 -7.04 -29.61
C VAL A 588 -28.19 -5.84 -30.44
N PHE A 589 -29.52 -5.61 -30.53
CA PHE A 589 -30.09 -4.58 -31.42
C PHE A 589 -29.59 -4.66 -32.88
N GLY A 590 -29.26 -5.86 -33.37
CA GLY A 590 -28.71 -6.09 -34.71
C GLY A 590 -27.19 -5.91 -34.85
N TYR A 591 -26.49 -5.49 -33.79
CA TYR A 591 -25.02 -5.48 -33.74
C TYR A 591 -24.49 -6.86 -33.35
N MET A 592 -23.46 -7.35 -34.05
CA MET A 592 -22.83 -8.65 -33.77
C MET A 592 -21.57 -8.53 -32.90
N ASP A 593 -21.14 -7.30 -32.61
CA ASP A 593 -19.96 -6.99 -31.80
C ASP A 593 -18.67 -7.64 -32.31
N GLU A 594 -18.47 -7.56 -33.63
CA GLU A 594 -17.34 -8.14 -34.36
C GLU A 594 -15.98 -7.73 -33.78
N ILE A 595 -15.87 -6.46 -33.34
CA ILE A 595 -14.66 -5.87 -32.75
C ILE A 595 -14.18 -6.67 -31.54
N HIS A 596 -15.08 -7.19 -30.71
CA HIS A 596 -14.74 -7.98 -29.52
C HIS A 596 -14.86 -9.49 -29.74
N GLY A 597 -15.07 -9.95 -30.97
CA GLY A 597 -15.24 -11.38 -31.28
C GLY A 597 -16.64 -11.92 -31.00
N GLY A 598 -17.64 -11.03 -30.83
CA GLY A 598 -19.06 -11.35 -30.71
C GLY A 598 -19.46 -12.14 -29.47
N HIS A 599 -20.72 -12.59 -29.46
CA HIS A 599 -21.31 -13.40 -28.40
C HIS A 599 -21.88 -14.69 -29.00
N PHE A 600 -21.51 -15.85 -28.47
CA PHE A 600 -21.88 -17.13 -29.08
C PHE A 600 -22.70 -18.03 -28.16
N GLU A 601 -23.53 -18.84 -28.80
CA GLU A 601 -24.04 -20.09 -28.24
C GLU A 601 -23.01 -21.20 -28.48
N ILE A 602 -22.66 -21.95 -27.43
CA ILE A 602 -21.65 -23.01 -27.42
C ILE A 602 -22.28 -24.26 -26.79
N HIS A 603 -22.18 -25.39 -27.48
CA HIS A 603 -22.62 -26.69 -26.97
C HIS A 603 -21.41 -27.53 -26.58
N PHE A 604 -21.54 -28.25 -25.46
CA PHE A 604 -20.59 -29.22 -24.95
C PHE A 604 -21.27 -30.59 -25.06
N SER A 605 -20.74 -31.46 -25.91
CA SER A 605 -21.23 -32.83 -26.12
C SER A 605 -20.11 -33.82 -25.88
N ASP A 606 -20.12 -34.47 -24.72
CA ASP A 606 -19.10 -35.40 -24.25
C ASP A 606 -17.67 -34.82 -24.28
N VAL A 607 -17.56 -33.54 -23.95
CA VAL A 607 -16.28 -32.83 -23.89
C VAL A 607 -15.47 -33.37 -22.73
N ARG A 608 -14.31 -33.96 -23.03
CA ARG A 608 -13.45 -34.61 -22.03
C ARG A 608 -12.17 -33.81 -21.79
N VAL A 609 -11.93 -33.46 -20.52
CA VAL A 609 -10.72 -32.74 -20.09
C VAL A 609 -10.07 -33.42 -18.88
N PRO A 610 -8.76 -33.28 -18.65
CA PRO A 610 -8.08 -33.86 -17.48
C PRO A 610 -8.65 -33.34 -16.15
N VAL A 611 -8.52 -34.14 -15.07
CA VAL A 611 -8.92 -33.68 -13.72
C VAL A 611 -8.16 -32.44 -13.24
N SER A 612 -6.95 -32.23 -13.75
CA SER A 612 -6.13 -31.05 -13.47
C SER A 612 -6.71 -29.76 -14.05
N ASN A 613 -7.74 -29.81 -14.90
CA ASN A 613 -8.38 -28.61 -15.45
C ASN A 613 -9.41 -27.98 -14.50
N ILE A 614 -9.75 -28.64 -13.39
CA ILE A 614 -10.64 -28.07 -12.37
C ILE A 614 -9.94 -26.88 -11.70
N ILE A 615 -10.64 -25.75 -11.56
CA ILE A 615 -10.09 -24.56 -10.91
C ILE A 615 -10.42 -24.62 -9.42
N LEU A 616 -9.41 -24.53 -8.55
CA LEU A 616 -9.46 -24.61 -7.09
C LEU A 616 -9.97 -25.95 -6.51
N GLY A 617 -11.04 -26.53 -7.06
CA GLY A 617 -11.62 -27.80 -6.64
C GLY A 617 -13.12 -27.92 -6.88
N GLU A 618 -13.64 -29.14 -6.73
CA GLU A 618 -15.07 -29.42 -6.88
C GLU A 618 -15.93 -28.64 -5.88
N GLY A 619 -17.08 -28.15 -6.33
CA GLY A 619 -18.04 -27.43 -5.49
C GLY A 619 -17.65 -25.99 -5.16
N ARG A 620 -16.53 -25.48 -5.71
CA ARG A 620 -16.02 -24.12 -5.48
C ARG A 620 -16.47 -23.09 -6.52
N GLY A 621 -17.34 -23.45 -7.46
CA GLY A 621 -17.73 -22.59 -8.58
C GLY A 621 -18.36 -21.25 -8.16
N PHE A 622 -19.21 -21.24 -7.14
CA PHE A 622 -19.80 -19.98 -6.64
C PHE A 622 -18.78 -19.06 -5.99
N GLU A 623 -17.79 -19.62 -5.29
CA GLU A 623 -16.73 -18.84 -4.65
C GLU A 623 -15.89 -18.13 -5.71
N ILE A 624 -15.48 -18.87 -6.74
CA ILE A 624 -14.70 -18.34 -7.86
C ILE A 624 -15.52 -17.29 -8.63
N ALA A 625 -16.81 -17.56 -8.89
CA ALA A 625 -17.69 -16.60 -9.56
C ALA A 625 -17.81 -15.28 -8.79
N GLN A 626 -17.95 -15.33 -7.46
CA GLN A 626 -18.02 -14.12 -6.64
C GLN A 626 -16.67 -13.39 -6.55
N GLY A 627 -15.55 -14.11 -6.57
CA GLY A 627 -14.21 -13.53 -6.65
C GLY A 627 -14.00 -12.75 -7.94
N ARG A 628 -14.35 -13.35 -9.08
CA ARG A 628 -14.27 -12.76 -10.43
C ARG A 628 -15.22 -11.59 -10.65
N LEU A 629 -16.51 -11.78 -10.33
CA LEU A 629 -17.55 -10.82 -10.72
C LEU A 629 -17.51 -9.54 -9.87
N GLY A 630 -16.71 -9.47 -8.80
CA GLY A 630 -16.48 -8.24 -8.05
C GLY A 630 -15.73 -7.18 -8.88
N PRO A 631 -14.44 -7.41 -9.19
CA PRO A 631 -13.65 -6.50 -10.03
C PRO A 631 -14.24 -6.29 -11.43
N GLY A 632 -14.72 -7.36 -12.09
CA GLY A 632 -15.32 -7.25 -13.43
C GLY A 632 -16.47 -6.24 -13.50
N ARG A 633 -17.36 -6.24 -12.50
CA ARG A 633 -18.48 -5.28 -12.42
C ARG A 633 -18.00 -3.84 -12.32
N ILE A 634 -17.00 -3.56 -11.47
CA ILE A 634 -16.52 -2.19 -11.29
C ILE A 634 -15.74 -1.71 -12.52
N HIS A 635 -14.95 -2.57 -13.18
CA HIS A 635 -14.24 -2.21 -14.42
C HIS A 635 -15.21 -1.82 -15.55
N HIS A 636 -16.33 -2.54 -15.68
CA HIS A 636 -17.39 -2.15 -16.61
C HIS A 636 -18.00 -0.78 -16.28
N CYS A 637 -18.23 -0.50 -14.99
CA CYS A 637 -18.73 0.80 -14.55
C CYS A 637 -17.74 1.94 -14.85
N MET A 638 -16.45 1.74 -14.56
CA MET A 638 -15.40 2.71 -14.85
C MET A 638 -15.37 3.07 -16.35
N ARG A 639 -15.31 2.06 -17.24
CA ARG A 639 -15.35 2.29 -18.70
C ARG A 639 -16.66 2.94 -19.16
N SER A 640 -17.79 2.62 -18.53
CA SER A 640 -19.08 3.22 -18.88
C SER A 640 -19.10 4.74 -18.64
N LEU A 641 -18.38 5.23 -17.62
CA LEU A 641 -18.25 6.67 -17.38
C LEU A 641 -17.47 7.37 -18.50
N GLY A 642 -16.45 6.71 -19.05
CA GLY A 642 -15.73 7.19 -20.24
C GLY A 642 -16.65 7.34 -21.45
N ALA A 643 -17.49 6.33 -21.69
CA ALA A 643 -18.50 6.37 -22.75
C ALA A 643 -19.51 7.52 -22.53
N ALA A 644 -19.88 7.80 -21.28
CA ALA A 644 -20.77 8.91 -20.95
C ALA A 644 -20.15 10.27 -21.27
N GLU A 645 -18.87 10.48 -20.95
CA GLU A 645 -18.15 11.72 -21.29
C GLU A 645 -18.01 11.89 -22.81
N ALA A 646 -17.72 10.82 -23.55
CA ALA A 646 -17.69 10.86 -25.01
C ALA A 646 -19.05 11.20 -25.61
N ALA A 647 -20.15 10.63 -25.09
CA ALA A 647 -21.50 10.94 -25.53
C ALA A 647 -21.89 12.39 -25.20
N LEU A 648 -21.54 12.90 -24.02
CA LEU A 648 -21.79 14.29 -23.63
C LEU A 648 -20.98 15.27 -24.50
N GLU A 649 -19.74 14.92 -24.86
CA GLU A 649 -18.94 15.71 -25.79
C GLU A 649 -19.61 15.80 -27.17
N ILE A 650 -20.05 14.67 -27.72
CA ILE A 650 -20.81 14.63 -28.99
C ILE A 650 -22.08 15.49 -28.89
N LEU A 651 -22.84 15.35 -27.80
CA LEU A 651 -24.05 16.13 -27.55
C LEU A 651 -23.76 17.64 -27.60
N CYS A 652 -22.78 18.11 -26.82
CA CYS A 652 -22.43 19.53 -26.74
C CYS A 652 -21.91 20.07 -28.08
N GLN A 653 -21.02 19.34 -28.75
CA GLN A 653 -20.51 19.73 -30.06
C GLN A 653 -21.64 19.83 -31.09
N ARG A 654 -22.51 18.82 -31.15
CA ARG A 654 -23.66 18.81 -32.06
C ARG A 654 -24.62 19.96 -31.77
N ALA A 655 -24.88 20.22 -30.48
CA ALA A 655 -25.79 21.28 -30.06
C ALA A 655 -25.28 22.68 -30.44
N ALA A 656 -23.95 22.88 -30.47
CA ALA A 656 -23.32 24.13 -30.89
C ALA A 656 -23.26 24.30 -32.42
N GLN A 657 -23.18 23.20 -33.17
CA GLN A 657 -23.07 23.23 -34.63
C GLN A 657 -24.42 23.48 -35.33
N ARG A 658 -25.51 22.94 -34.80
CA ARG A 658 -26.82 22.92 -35.46
C ARG A 658 -27.72 24.06 -35.02
N GLU A 659 -28.65 24.46 -35.89
CA GLU A 659 -29.59 25.56 -35.67
C GLU A 659 -31.01 25.13 -36.05
N THR A 660 -31.98 25.49 -35.23
CA THR A 660 -33.42 25.34 -35.51
C THR A 660 -34.16 26.54 -34.92
N PHE A 661 -35.17 27.04 -35.64
CA PHE A 661 -35.97 28.19 -35.19
C PHE A 661 -35.10 29.43 -34.84
N GLY A 662 -34.06 29.69 -35.63
CA GLY A 662 -33.17 30.86 -35.47
C GLY A 662 -32.22 30.82 -34.26
N LYS A 663 -32.06 29.66 -33.61
CA LYS A 663 -31.23 29.47 -32.42
C LYS A 663 -30.39 28.21 -32.53
N LYS A 664 -29.16 28.24 -32.01
CA LYS A 664 -28.37 27.03 -31.78
C LYS A 664 -29.12 26.09 -30.85
N LEU A 665 -28.93 24.78 -30.99
CA LEU A 665 -29.70 23.82 -30.19
C LEU A 665 -29.52 24.04 -28.69
N TYR A 666 -28.31 24.35 -28.22
CA TYR A 666 -28.05 24.61 -26.79
C TYR A 666 -28.76 25.86 -26.24
N GLN A 667 -29.26 26.75 -27.10
CA GLN A 667 -30.04 27.93 -26.69
C GLN A 667 -31.54 27.62 -26.51
N HIS A 668 -31.98 26.42 -26.90
CA HIS A 668 -33.28 25.89 -26.51
C HIS A 668 -33.14 25.31 -25.10
N GLU A 669 -33.88 25.88 -24.15
CA GLU A 669 -33.70 25.61 -22.71
C GLU A 669 -33.78 24.12 -22.35
N VAL A 670 -34.63 23.34 -23.02
CA VAL A 670 -34.72 21.88 -22.84
C VAL A 670 -33.37 21.18 -23.13
N VAL A 671 -32.67 21.57 -24.20
CA VAL A 671 -31.36 21.00 -24.53
C VAL A 671 -30.30 21.45 -23.52
N ALA A 672 -30.35 22.70 -23.07
CA ALA A 672 -29.47 23.20 -22.02
C ALA A 672 -29.65 22.41 -20.70
N HIS A 673 -30.90 22.13 -20.30
CA HIS A 673 -31.21 21.31 -19.13
C HIS A 673 -30.71 19.88 -19.29
N TRP A 674 -30.83 19.26 -20.48
CA TRP A 674 -30.27 17.94 -20.72
C TRP A 674 -28.74 17.90 -20.55
N ILE A 675 -28.02 18.92 -21.02
CA ILE A 675 -26.57 19.04 -20.81
C ILE A 675 -26.25 19.08 -19.30
N ALA A 676 -26.98 19.89 -18.53
CA ALA A 676 -26.80 20.00 -17.09
C ALA A 676 -27.10 18.67 -16.36
N GLU A 677 -28.23 18.03 -16.67
CA GLU A 677 -28.63 16.74 -16.13
C GLU A 677 -27.63 15.62 -16.44
N CYS A 678 -27.06 15.63 -17.65
CA CYS A 678 -26.01 14.69 -18.02
C CYS A 678 -24.76 14.87 -17.17
N ARG A 679 -24.28 16.12 -17.01
CA ARG A 679 -23.12 16.42 -16.14
C ARG A 679 -23.36 15.98 -14.70
N LEU A 680 -24.53 16.30 -14.12
CA LEU A 680 -24.90 15.88 -12.77
C LEU A 680 -24.88 14.34 -12.61
N SER A 681 -25.48 13.64 -13.57
CA SER A 681 -25.56 12.18 -13.57
C SER A 681 -24.17 11.53 -13.64
N ILE A 682 -23.29 12.06 -14.48
CA ILE A 682 -21.91 11.58 -14.61
C ILE A 682 -21.13 11.78 -13.31
N GLU A 683 -21.18 12.98 -12.70
CA GLU A 683 -20.42 13.24 -11.47
C GLU A 683 -20.89 12.35 -10.30
N GLN A 684 -22.21 12.19 -10.12
CA GLN A 684 -22.76 11.32 -9.08
C GLN A 684 -22.32 9.86 -9.26
N ALA A 685 -22.40 9.36 -10.50
CA ALA A 685 -21.99 8.01 -10.84
C ALA A 685 -20.47 7.80 -10.70
N ARG A 686 -19.66 8.81 -11.07
CA ARG A 686 -18.20 8.79 -10.92
C ARG A 686 -17.80 8.73 -9.46
N LEU A 687 -18.33 9.61 -8.62
CA LEU A 687 -18.00 9.63 -7.19
C LEU A 687 -18.38 8.32 -6.49
N LEU A 688 -19.52 7.72 -6.83
CA LEU A 688 -19.91 6.40 -6.32
C LEU A 688 -18.93 5.30 -6.79
N THR A 689 -18.46 5.37 -8.03
CA THR A 689 -17.48 4.42 -8.58
C THR A 689 -16.13 4.55 -7.86
N LEU A 690 -15.63 5.78 -7.67
CA LEU A 690 -14.38 6.05 -6.93
C LEU A 690 -14.48 5.64 -5.46
N GLN A 691 -15.62 5.92 -4.81
CA GLN A 691 -15.89 5.44 -3.46
C GLN A 691 -15.84 3.92 -3.37
N THR A 692 -16.44 3.24 -4.35
CA THR A 692 -16.44 1.78 -4.41
C THR A 692 -15.03 1.25 -4.60
N ALA A 693 -14.25 1.82 -5.51
CA ALA A 693 -12.85 1.46 -5.76
C ALA A 693 -12.00 1.63 -4.48
N HIS A 694 -12.10 2.79 -3.83
CA HIS A 694 -11.42 3.04 -2.56
C HIS A 694 -11.82 2.05 -1.46
N LYS A 695 -13.10 1.66 -1.40
CA LYS A 695 -13.57 0.65 -0.44
C LYS A 695 -13.02 -0.75 -0.75
N ILE A 696 -12.84 -1.09 -2.03
CA ILE A 696 -12.18 -2.33 -2.43
C ILE A 696 -10.71 -2.31 -1.97
N ASP A 697 -9.99 -1.22 -2.21
CA ASP A 697 -8.59 -1.08 -1.82
C ASP A 697 -8.38 -1.19 -0.30
N THR A 698 -9.28 -0.58 0.47
CA THR A 698 -9.14 -0.50 1.95
C THR A 698 -9.73 -1.70 2.70
N LEU A 699 -10.80 -2.33 2.19
CA LEU A 699 -11.54 -3.38 2.90
C LEU A 699 -11.65 -4.71 2.13
N GLY A 700 -11.20 -4.75 0.87
CA GLY A 700 -11.30 -5.89 -0.02
C GLY A 700 -12.69 -6.08 -0.66
N ASN A 701 -12.72 -6.77 -1.81
CA ASN A 701 -13.92 -7.04 -2.60
C ASN A 701 -15.10 -7.60 -1.79
N ARG A 702 -14.83 -8.49 -0.82
CA ARG A 702 -15.87 -9.13 0.01
C ARG A 702 -16.64 -8.13 0.88
N ARG A 703 -15.97 -7.11 1.42
CA ARG A 703 -16.60 -6.09 2.27
C ARG A 703 -17.19 -4.94 1.47
N ALA A 704 -16.75 -4.76 0.22
CA ALA A 704 -17.27 -3.77 -0.72
C ALA A 704 -18.49 -4.26 -1.54
N ARG A 705 -19.03 -5.46 -1.27
CA ARG A 705 -20.12 -6.06 -2.07
C ARG A 705 -21.35 -5.17 -2.25
N LYS A 706 -21.74 -4.43 -1.20
CA LYS A 706 -22.90 -3.53 -1.24
C LYS A 706 -22.64 -2.38 -2.21
N GLU A 707 -21.46 -1.76 -2.13
CA GLU A 707 -21.02 -0.66 -2.99
C GLU A 707 -20.85 -1.11 -4.44
N VAL A 708 -20.27 -2.28 -4.69
CA VAL A 708 -20.19 -2.86 -6.03
C VAL A 708 -21.59 -3.06 -6.63
N ALA A 709 -22.55 -3.56 -5.85
CA ALA A 709 -23.93 -3.71 -6.31
C ALA A 709 -24.61 -2.35 -6.59
N MET A 710 -24.41 -1.34 -5.72
CA MET A 710 -24.93 0.02 -5.95
C MET A 710 -24.39 0.61 -7.25
N THR A 711 -23.08 0.55 -7.45
CA THR A 711 -22.39 1.06 -8.65
C THR A 711 -22.86 0.34 -9.91
N LYS A 712 -23.01 -0.99 -9.85
CA LYS A 712 -23.49 -1.81 -10.98
C LYS A 712 -24.92 -1.46 -11.43
N VAL A 713 -25.75 -0.90 -10.56
CA VAL A 713 -27.10 -0.43 -10.90
C VAL A 713 -27.08 1.02 -11.38
N VAL A 714 -26.41 1.90 -10.64
CA VAL A 714 -26.44 3.35 -10.88
C VAL A 714 -25.77 3.71 -12.20
N VAL A 715 -24.58 3.16 -12.46
CA VAL A 715 -23.76 3.61 -13.59
C VAL A 715 -24.42 3.28 -14.94
N PRO A 716 -24.81 2.03 -15.26
CA PRO A 716 -25.42 1.75 -16.57
C PRO A 716 -26.72 2.55 -16.82
N ARG A 717 -27.52 2.80 -15.78
CA ARG A 717 -28.75 3.61 -15.89
C ARG A 717 -28.46 5.07 -16.19
N ALA A 718 -27.51 5.67 -15.46
CA ALA A 718 -27.10 7.05 -15.67
C ALA A 718 -26.51 7.24 -17.08
N VAL A 719 -25.61 6.35 -17.50
CA VAL A 719 -24.93 6.43 -18.79
C VAL A 719 -25.89 6.23 -19.97
N LEU A 720 -26.87 5.32 -19.86
CA LEU A 720 -27.92 5.20 -20.88
C LEU A 720 -28.70 6.48 -21.07
N LYS A 721 -29.07 7.18 -19.98
CA LYS A 721 -29.78 8.46 -20.07
C LYS A 721 -28.92 9.50 -20.80
N VAL A 722 -27.63 9.57 -20.51
CA VAL A 722 -26.69 10.49 -21.19
C VAL A 722 -26.60 10.20 -22.69
N ILE A 723 -26.41 8.93 -23.06
CA ILE A 723 -26.32 8.51 -24.46
C ILE A 723 -27.63 8.78 -25.20
N ASP A 724 -28.79 8.48 -24.59
CA ASP A 724 -30.10 8.72 -25.20
C ASP A 724 -30.36 10.21 -25.44
N CYS A 725 -29.98 11.09 -24.49
CA CYS A 725 -29.98 12.54 -24.71
C CYS A 725 -29.10 12.94 -25.90
N ALA A 726 -27.90 12.35 -26.03
CA ALA A 726 -27.00 12.62 -27.15
C ALA A 726 -27.59 12.16 -28.48
N VAL A 727 -28.21 10.97 -28.53
CA VAL A 727 -28.96 10.45 -29.69
C VAL A 727 -30.04 11.45 -30.09
N GLN A 728 -30.84 11.90 -29.14
CA GLN A 728 -31.94 12.84 -29.37
C GLN A 728 -31.45 14.18 -29.94
N VAL A 729 -30.36 14.73 -29.39
CA VAL A 729 -29.75 15.99 -29.87
C VAL A 729 -29.14 15.82 -31.27
N CYS A 730 -28.62 14.64 -31.61
CA CYS A 730 -28.17 14.32 -32.97
C CYS A 730 -29.32 14.12 -33.98
N GLY A 731 -30.56 13.95 -33.52
CA GLY A 731 -31.73 13.68 -34.37
C GLY A 731 -31.59 12.36 -35.12
N GLY A 732 -32.02 12.32 -36.38
CA GLY A 732 -31.92 11.10 -37.20
C GLY A 732 -30.50 10.55 -37.36
N ALA A 733 -29.46 11.40 -37.26
CA ALA A 733 -28.07 10.95 -37.29
C ALA A 733 -27.64 10.24 -36.00
N GLY A 734 -28.32 10.46 -34.87
CA GLY A 734 -28.00 9.81 -33.59
C GLY A 734 -28.23 8.31 -33.61
N VAL A 735 -29.10 7.82 -34.51
CA VAL A 735 -29.39 6.39 -34.71
C VAL A 735 -28.67 5.78 -35.93
N SER A 736 -27.85 6.57 -36.65
CA SER A 736 -27.10 6.11 -37.81
C SER A 736 -25.68 5.66 -37.44
N GLN A 737 -24.98 5.08 -38.41
CA GLN A 737 -23.57 4.68 -38.32
C GLN A 737 -22.58 5.86 -38.35
N ASP A 738 -23.05 7.08 -38.62
CA ASP A 738 -22.19 8.27 -38.69
C ASP A 738 -21.74 8.73 -37.29
N PHE A 739 -22.43 8.25 -36.25
CA PHE A 739 -22.09 8.47 -34.85
C PHE A 739 -21.99 7.13 -34.11
N PRO A 740 -21.12 7.03 -33.08
CA PRO A 740 -21.00 5.81 -32.28
C PRO A 740 -22.19 5.60 -31.33
N LEU A 741 -23.11 6.57 -31.20
CA LEU A 741 -24.13 6.65 -30.15
C LEU A 741 -25.09 5.45 -30.14
N ALA A 742 -25.54 4.97 -31.30
CA ALA A 742 -26.44 3.82 -31.39
C ALA A 742 -25.78 2.52 -30.87
N PHE A 743 -24.51 2.31 -31.20
CA PHE A 743 -23.73 1.18 -30.68
C PHE A 743 -23.46 1.34 -29.18
N MET A 744 -23.07 2.55 -28.72
CA MET A 744 -22.87 2.84 -27.30
C MET A 744 -24.15 2.55 -26.49
N PHE A 745 -25.32 2.94 -27.01
CA PHE A 745 -26.61 2.63 -26.37
C PHE A 745 -26.83 1.13 -26.24
N ALA A 746 -26.66 0.37 -27.35
CA ALA A 746 -26.80 -1.08 -27.35
C ALA A 746 -25.86 -1.78 -26.36
N TYR A 747 -24.60 -1.32 -26.32
CA TYR A 747 -23.57 -1.86 -25.45
C TYR A 747 -23.87 -1.60 -23.96
N ILE A 748 -24.15 -0.35 -23.57
CA ILE A 748 -24.47 -0.02 -22.18
C ILE A 748 -25.81 -0.64 -21.75
N ARG A 749 -26.78 -0.79 -22.66
CA ARG A 749 -28.05 -1.47 -22.35
C ARG A 749 -27.83 -2.93 -21.95
N THR A 750 -26.85 -3.59 -22.56
CA THR A 750 -26.45 -4.96 -22.23
C THR A 750 -25.86 -5.04 -20.82
N LEU A 751 -25.16 -4.01 -20.34
CA LEU A 751 -24.60 -3.96 -18.99
C LEU A 751 -25.66 -3.87 -17.86
N ARG A 752 -26.94 -3.69 -18.19
CA ARG A 752 -28.05 -3.88 -17.23
C ARG A 752 -28.49 -5.34 -17.07
N LEU A 753 -27.88 -6.25 -17.84
CA LEU A 753 -28.13 -7.70 -17.83
C LEU A 753 -26.85 -8.49 -17.54
N ALA A 754 -25.76 -8.15 -18.24
CA ALA A 754 -24.45 -8.76 -18.04
C ALA A 754 -23.95 -8.58 -16.60
N ASP A 755 -23.20 -9.56 -16.09
CA ASP A 755 -22.70 -9.63 -14.70
C ASP A 755 -23.77 -9.51 -13.60
N GLY A 756 -25.02 -9.83 -13.95
CA GLY A 756 -26.18 -9.80 -13.08
C GLY A 756 -27.12 -8.65 -13.43
N PRO A 757 -28.42 -8.94 -13.62
CA PRO A 757 -29.44 -7.91 -13.86
C PRO A 757 -29.56 -6.92 -12.69
N ASP A 758 -30.01 -5.70 -12.99
CA ASP A 758 -30.22 -4.65 -12.00
C ASP A 758 -31.04 -5.15 -10.79
N GLU A 759 -32.08 -5.94 -11.03
CA GLU A 759 -33.05 -6.41 -10.04
C GLU A 759 -32.40 -7.36 -9.00
N VAL A 760 -31.43 -8.16 -9.43
CA VAL A 760 -30.66 -9.04 -8.53
C VAL A 760 -29.75 -8.21 -7.62
N HIS A 761 -29.15 -7.14 -8.18
CA HIS A 761 -28.32 -6.22 -7.41
C HIS A 761 -29.14 -5.36 -6.45
N LEU A 762 -30.33 -4.89 -6.85
CA LEU A 762 -31.27 -4.18 -5.97
C LEU A 762 -31.68 -5.03 -4.76
N SER A 763 -31.98 -6.31 -4.99
CA SER A 763 -32.28 -7.26 -3.91
C SER A 763 -31.10 -7.45 -2.96
N THR A 764 -29.87 -7.48 -3.50
CA THR A 764 -28.63 -7.55 -2.71
C THR A 764 -28.45 -6.30 -1.85
N ILE A 765 -28.65 -5.11 -2.43
CA ILE A 765 -28.56 -3.82 -1.72
C ILE A 765 -29.59 -3.77 -0.58
N ALA A 766 -30.85 -4.09 -0.87
CA ALA A 766 -31.92 -4.10 0.13
C ALA A 766 -31.61 -5.03 1.31
N ARG A 767 -31.12 -6.25 1.03
CA ARG A 767 -30.71 -7.21 2.06
C ARG A 767 -29.60 -6.64 2.96
N TRP A 768 -28.55 -6.07 2.38
CA TRP A 768 -27.44 -5.52 3.16
C TRP A 768 -27.83 -4.26 3.94
N GLU A 769 -28.68 -3.41 3.38
CA GLU A 769 -29.22 -2.24 4.09
C GLU A 769 -29.97 -2.67 5.36
N LEU A 770 -30.88 -3.65 5.25
CA LEU A 770 -31.62 -4.17 6.41
C LEU A 770 -30.70 -4.74 7.49
N LEU A 771 -29.65 -5.46 7.10
CA LEU A 771 -28.64 -5.99 8.03
C LEU A 771 -27.86 -4.87 8.73
N ASP A 772 -27.47 -3.82 8.01
CA ASP A 772 -26.75 -2.68 8.59
C ASP A 772 -27.64 -1.92 9.58
N GLN A 773 -28.93 -1.71 9.25
CA GLN A 773 -29.88 -1.06 10.14
C GLN A 773 -30.17 -1.89 11.41
N SER A 774 -30.32 -3.21 11.27
CA SER A 774 -30.51 -4.11 12.41
C SER A 774 -29.32 -4.09 13.38
N LYS A 775 -28.08 -4.06 12.87
CA LYS A 775 -26.88 -3.92 13.71
C LYS A 775 -26.86 -2.62 14.49
N LYS A 776 -27.26 -1.50 13.87
CA LYS A 776 -27.32 -0.19 14.53
C LYS A 776 -28.37 -0.16 15.65
N LEU A 777 -29.50 -0.84 15.47
CA LEU A 777 -30.52 -0.97 16.51
C LEU A 777 -29.99 -1.79 17.70
N THR A 778 -29.31 -2.91 17.43
CA THR A 778 -28.74 -3.77 18.47
C THR A 778 -27.61 -3.09 19.24
N ALA A 779 -26.83 -2.19 18.61
CA ALA A 779 -25.78 -1.43 19.28
C ALA A 779 -26.29 -0.26 20.15
N LYS A 780 -27.58 0.08 20.06
CA LYS A 780 -28.24 1.11 20.89
C LYS A 780 -28.96 0.54 22.11
N ILE A 781 -29.14 -0.78 22.17
CA ILE A 781 -29.67 -1.54 23.32
C ILE A 781 -28.47 -2.05 24.11
#